data_AF-A0A960V7N2-F1
#
_entry.id   AF-A0A960V7N2-F1
#
_cell.length_a   1.000
_cell.length_b   1.000
_cell.length_c   1.000
_cell.angle_alpha   90.00
_cell.angle_beta   90.00
_cell.angle_gamma   90.00
#
_symmetry.space_group_name_H-M   'P 1'
#
loop_
_entity.id
_entity.type
_entity.pdbx_description
1 polymer ?
#
loop_
_entity_poly.entity_id
_entity_poly.type
_entity_poly.pdbx_seq_one_letter_code
_entity_poly.pdbx_strand_id
1 'polypeptide(L)'
;MLGGNDRKKLKSKVIKIRGILTKGYEDYANSRFLLSIKDKSKRQIALEKNEIAIGEWKLIQSKLSHNGINLSEYIQERAYTFLNRSFFLFRMEALGITKVKLFKGLKSSSGWKEFNEFCRVLCEGEDEGYLFLFKQLTDFYSKELPGLFLDDLADRSFGIPGRILYEILQEWNDPEIENIFSDDSTAGWIYQYWNDPDREEINAKVQNKGKISGKEIASATQLFTERYMVEWLLQNSLGNLWLGICKKNNWNSSADTILKGLQEKRKKHNERIEKGEITEDTALSISETEENWKYYMEREIGEEEWINSPLSIREAKVLDPACGSGHFLIYSFELLFYFYKEEESIKKQIDPTYKEISDIEIAKSIIENNLFGVDLDPRAVQIAGAGIYMMARRFGYPEISRMNLVATRPAIGTGDKETIKEFLDDLNTETGIPPEIGKGLVEVLQKSDVLGSLLQIQLEIKTLLNDWGFFGDETKEEVIYEQLKKYLSGHDSSQDLGVFTLGNQLNRGLRLLKILEDKYDVVVANPPYLGAGKIEADVLKIYQNLYPLGKEDLLTIFMIRATSLVKERGFLSMITMHNWMFLSNFSKFREHYLDSFRLETLAHMGRGGGFTDYADFDKVMQTTMFIFTNQKPGEAFNSRFSRLNSYTNRDKQINLLNQTPKRMFSFDQKKFSDIEGSPMIYWWREEFREWYLKADKVGKNVRKGAETGNNERFIRFQYEVSSKNISIILQNSLESVNLS
;
A
#
# COMPACT_ATOMS: atom_id res chain seq x y z
N MET A 1 -3.80 -2.44 -18.56
CA MET A 1 -2.63 -2.94 -17.82
C MET A 1 -1.45 -2.97 -18.76
N LEU A 2 -0.34 -2.38 -18.31
CA LEU A 2 0.94 -2.46 -18.99
C LEU A 2 1.38 -3.91 -19.14
N GLY A 3 1.66 -4.32 -20.38
CA GLY A 3 2.24 -5.63 -20.62
C GLY A 3 3.68 -5.69 -20.13
N GLY A 4 4.21 -6.91 -19.91
CA GLY A 4 5.60 -7.09 -19.47
C GLY A 4 6.63 -6.43 -20.39
N ASN A 5 6.36 -6.32 -21.70
CA ASN A 5 7.23 -5.62 -22.64
C ASN A 5 7.26 -4.10 -22.39
N ASP A 6 6.09 -3.49 -22.16
CA ASP A 6 5.98 -2.06 -21.89
C ASP A 6 6.62 -1.70 -20.55
N ARG A 7 6.44 -2.56 -19.54
CA ARG A 7 7.12 -2.44 -18.24
C ARG A 7 8.64 -2.50 -18.35
N LYS A 8 9.18 -3.40 -19.18
CA LYS A 8 10.63 -3.48 -19.44
C LYS A 8 11.16 -2.19 -20.10
N LYS A 9 10.43 -1.65 -21.08
CA LYS A 9 10.75 -0.37 -21.72
C LYS A 9 10.69 0.78 -20.72
N LEU A 10 9.62 0.85 -19.93
CA LEU A 10 9.45 1.83 -18.87
C LEU A 10 10.62 1.79 -17.87
N LYS A 11 11.01 0.61 -17.39
CA LYS A 11 12.16 0.44 -16.48
C LYS A 11 13.43 1.01 -17.09
N SER A 12 13.73 0.68 -18.35
CA SER A 12 14.90 1.21 -19.05
C SER A 12 14.88 2.74 -19.14
N LYS A 13 13.70 3.33 -19.40
CA LYS A 13 13.53 4.80 -19.47
C LYS A 13 13.71 5.46 -18.11
N VAL A 14 13.08 4.92 -17.06
CA VAL A 14 13.20 5.47 -15.70
C VAL A 14 14.64 5.44 -15.22
N ILE A 15 15.38 4.35 -15.44
CA ILE A 15 16.81 4.25 -15.06
C ILE A 15 17.65 5.29 -15.82
N LYS A 16 17.40 5.45 -17.13
CA LYS A 16 18.10 6.44 -17.96
C LYS A 16 17.81 7.86 -17.48
N ILE A 17 16.54 8.20 -17.28
CA ILE A 17 16.10 9.51 -16.77
C ILE A 17 16.68 9.77 -15.38
N ARG A 18 16.71 8.77 -14.49
CA ARG A 18 17.35 8.87 -13.17
C ARG A 18 18.80 9.31 -13.31
N GLY A 19 19.58 8.64 -14.16
CA GLY A 19 20.99 9.00 -14.41
C GLY A 19 21.17 10.40 -14.99
N ILE A 20 20.31 10.81 -15.93
CA ILE A 20 20.34 12.17 -16.52
C ILE A 20 20.06 13.22 -15.45
N LEU A 21 19.01 13.03 -14.65
CA LEU A 21 18.59 14.00 -13.64
C LEU A 21 19.58 14.10 -12.49
N THR A 22 20.00 12.98 -11.90
CA THR A 22 20.90 13.00 -10.73
C THR A 22 22.24 13.62 -11.07
N LYS A 23 22.83 13.22 -12.21
CA LYS A 23 24.07 13.81 -12.71
C LYS A 23 23.89 15.28 -13.09
N GLY A 24 22.79 15.62 -13.77
CA GLY A 24 22.49 16.99 -14.17
C GLY A 24 22.34 17.94 -12.96
N TYR A 25 21.67 17.50 -11.90
CA TYR A 25 21.56 18.25 -10.65
C TYR A 25 22.90 18.35 -9.91
N GLU A 26 23.71 17.28 -9.90
CA GLU A 26 25.04 17.30 -9.30
C GLU A 26 25.98 18.27 -10.02
N ASP A 27 26.06 18.21 -11.35
CA ASP A 27 26.85 19.11 -12.18
C ASP A 27 26.38 20.58 -12.02
N TYR A 28 25.07 20.80 -11.96
CA TYR A 28 24.49 22.12 -11.68
C TYR A 28 24.89 22.62 -10.28
N ALA A 29 24.75 21.80 -9.24
CA ALA A 29 25.12 22.19 -7.89
C ALA A 29 26.61 22.51 -7.75
N ASN A 30 27.46 21.68 -8.37
CA ASN A 30 28.91 21.85 -8.37
C ASN A 30 29.34 23.15 -9.06
N SER A 31 28.71 23.49 -10.19
CA SER A 31 29.01 24.71 -10.94
C SER A 31 28.42 25.96 -10.28
N ARG A 32 27.14 25.94 -9.90
CA ARG A 32 26.41 27.08 -9.32
C ARG A 32 26.95 27.47 -7.94
N PHE A 33 27.26 26.49 -7.10
CA PHE A 33 27.68 26.70 -5.71
C PHE A 33 29.17 26.40 -5.47
N LEU A 34 29.95 26.25 -6.54
CA LEU A 34 31.42 26.07 -6.51
C LEU A 34 31.85 24.93 -5.57
N LEU A 35 31.08 23.85 -5.50
CA LEU A 35 31.29 22.77 -4.51
C LEU A 35 32.54 21.94 -4.79
N SER A 36 33.10 22.04 -6.01
CA SER A 36 34.39 21.46 -6.37
C SER A 36 35.57 22.07 -5.59
N ILE A 37 35.41 23.29 -5.04
CA ILE A 37 36.40 23.91 -4.16
C ILE A 37 36.30 23.25 -2.77
N LYS A 38 37.20 22.31 -2.47
CA LYS A 38 37.23 21.56 -1.20
C LYS A 38 37.47 22.43 0.03
N ASP A 39 38.25 23.50 -0.12
CA ASP A 39 38.52 24.46 0.97
C ASP A 39 37.30 25.35 1.19
N LYS A 40 36.60 25.14 2.31
CA LYS A 40 35.37 25.86 2.65
C LYS A 40 35.58 27.38 2.70
N SER A 41 36.73 27.84 3.19
CA SER A 41 37.04 29.27 3.31
C SER A 41 37.27 29.90 1.95
N LYS A 42 38.01 29.23 1.07
CA LYS A 42 38.20 29.70 -0.33
C LYS A 42 36.91 29.66 -1.13
N ARG A 43 36.08 28.63 -0.93
CA ARG A 43 34.76 28.54 -1.57
C ARG A 43 33.85 29.67 -1.10
N GLN A 44 33.81 29.94 0.20
CA GLN A 44 33.04 31.04 0.79
C GLN A 44 33.45 32.39 0.17
N ILE A 45 34.75 32.69 0.11
CA ILE A 45 35.27 33.91 -0.51
C ILE A 45 34.91 34.00 -2.00
N ALA A 46 34.92 32.87 -2.72
CA ALA A 46 34.54 32.82 -4.14
C ALA A 46 33.02 33.02 -4.35
N LEU A 47 32.19 32.44 -3.48
CA LEU A 47 30.74 32.61 -3.49
C LEU A 47 30.31 34.02 -3.07
N GLU A 48 31.03 34.67 -2.16
CA GLU A 48 30.77 36.06 -1.75
C GLU A 48 30.91 37.06 -2.92
N LYS A 49 31.62 36.69 -4.00
CA LYS A 49 31.66 37.49 -5.23
C LYS A 49 30.38 37.36 -6.08
N ASN A 50 29.47 36.46 -5.73
CA ASN A 50 28.18 36.23 -6.37
C ASN A 50 27.08 36.22 -5.29
N GLU A 51 26.59 37.41 -4.94
CA GLU A 51 25.60 37.63 -3.87
C GLU A 51 24.32 36.78 -4.02
N ILE A 52 23.92 36.48 -5.26
CA ILE A 52 22.74 35.65 -5.52
C ILE A 52 23.04 34.19 -5.17
N ALA A 53 24.15 33.64 -5.70
CA ALA A 53 24.49 32.23 -5.48
C ALA A 53 24.75 31.91 -4.00
N ILE A 54 25.33 32.85 -3.24
CA ILE A 54 25.50 32.67 -1.79
C ILE A 54 24.18 32.72 -1.02
N GLY A 55 23.24 33.58 -1.43
CA GLY A 55 21.88 33.61 -0.85
C GLY A 55 21.12 32.32 -1.09
N GLU A 56 21.11 31.85 -2.34
CA GLU A 56 20.55 30.56 -2.75
C GLU A 56 21.17 29.39 -1.97
N TRP A 57 22.50 29.37 -1.84
CA TRP A 57 23.21 28.32 -1.10
C TRP A 57 22.84 28.32 0.39
N LYS A 58 22.68 29.49 1.02
CA LYS A 58 22.23 29.58 2.43
C LYS A 58 20.83 29.01 2.61
N LEU A 59 19.90 29.27 1.68
CA LEU A 59 18.56 28.69 1.72
C LEU A 59 18.61 27.15 1.66
N ILE A 60 19.43 26.61 0.75
CA ILE A 60 19.63 25.16 0.62
C ILE A 60 20.26 24.60 1.90
N GLN A 61 21.33 25.21 2.43
CA GLN A 61 21.97 24.75 3.67
C GLN A 61 21.01 24.74 4.86
N SER A 62 20.15 25.77 4.96
CA SER A 62 19.11 25.84 5.98
C SER A 62 18.14 24.67 5.85
N LYS A 63 17.65 24.40 4.63
CA LYS A 63 16.74 23.28 4.36
C LYS A 63 17.37 21.92 4.64
N LEU A 64 18.62 21.70 4.22
CA LEU A 64 19.38 20.48 4.51
C LEU A 64 19.50 20.24 6.02
N SER A 65 19.86 21.28 6.77
CA SER A 65 19.98 21.21 8.24
C SER A 65 18.64 20.97 8.92
N HIS A 66 17.57 21.63 8.46
CA HIS A 66 16.23 21.49 9.05
C HIS A 66 15.66 20.09 8.82
N ASN A 67 15.85 19.52 7.63
CA ASN A 67 15.36 18.19 7.28
C ASN A 67 16.29 17.07 7.74
N GLY A 68 17.50 17.38 8.23
CA GLY A 68 18.50 16.38 8.62
C GLY A 68 19.01 15.52 7.47
N ILE A 69 19.04 16.09 6.26
CA ILE A 69 19.48 15.42 5.02
C ILE A 69 20.76 16.05 4.47
N ASN A 70 21.53 15.27 3.71
CA ASN A 70 22.71 15.75 3.01
C ASN A 70 22.38 16.19 1.56
N LEU A 71 23.33 16.84 0.89
CA LEU A 71 23.12 17.35 -0.46
C LEU A 71 22.80 16.24 -1.48
N SER A 72 23.41 15.06 -1.35
CA SER A 72 23.14 13.94 -2.25
C SER A 72 21.71 13.44 -2.12
N GLU A 73 21.21 13.32 -0.88
CA GLU A 73 19.81 13.00 -0.60
C GLU A 73 18.88 14.05 -1.20
N TYR A 74 19.19 15.33 -1.02
CA TYR A 74 18.41 16.43 -1.60
C TYR A 74 18.42 16.41 -3.14
N ILE A 75 19.55 16.11 -3.78
CA ILE A 75 19.62 15.92 -5.24
C ILE A 75 18.69 14.78 -5.69
N GLN A 76 18.69 13.64 -4.98
CA GLN A 76 17.78 12.53 -5.31
C GLN A 76 16.30 12.95 -5.14
N GLU A 77 15.96 13.70 -4.10
CA GLU A 77 14.60 14.23 -3.89
C GLU A 77 14.16 15.18 -5.00
N ARG A 78 15.02 16.12 -5.40
CA ARG A 78 14.73 17.09 -6.48
C ARG A 78 14.62 16.39 -7.83
N ALA A 79 15.52 15.46 -8.12
CA ALA A 79 15.49 14.64 -9.32
C ALA A 79 14.20 13.81 -9.41
N TYR A 80 13.81 13.15 -8.32
CA TYR A 80 12.58 12.37 -8.28
C TYR A 80 11.33 13.24 -8.43
N THR A 81 11.26 14.37 -7.71
CA THR A 81 10.14 15.33 -7.82
C THR A 81 9.97 15.81 -9.26
N PHE A 82 11.08 16.11 -9.94
CA PHE A 82 11.05 16.53 -11.34
C PHE A 82 10.58 15.43 -12.30
N LEU A 83 11.07 14.19 -12.12
CA LEU A 83 10.58 13.03 -12.87
C LEU A 83 9.05 12.91 -12.76
N ASN A 84 8.51 13.03 -11.54
CA ASN A 84 7.07 12.91 -11.33
C ASN A 84 6.29 14.06 -11.94
N ARG A 85 6.75 15.31 -11.77
CA ARG A 85 6.12 16.48 -12.40
C ARG A 85 6.03 16.32 -13.91
N SER A 86 7.15 15.97 -14.55
CA SER A 86 7.18 15.75 -16.00
C SER A 86 6.25 14.60 -16.41
N PHE A 87 6.28 13.47 -15.70
CA PHE A 87 5.37 12.35 -15.95
C PHE A 87 3.89 12.76 -15.84
N PHE A 88 3.48 13.42 -14.75
CA PHE A 88 2.09 13.81 -14.53
C PHE A 88 1.60 14.88 -15.51
N LEU A 89 2.46 15.80 -15.94
CA LEU A 89 2.12 16.76 -17.00
C LEU A 89 1.85 16.05 -18.33
N PHE A 90 2.72 15.09 -18.73
CA PHE A 90 2.47 14.26 -19.92
C PHE A 90 1.21 13.41 -19.78
N ARG A 91 0.99 12.85 -18.59
CA ARG A 91 -0.19 12.05 -18.29
C ARG A 91 -1.47 12.86 -18.45
N MET A 92 -1.49 14.10 -17.95
CA MET A 92 -2.64 15.00 -18.11
C MET A 92 -2.93 15.31 -19.59
N GLU A 93 -1.89 15.52 -20.41
CA GLU A 93 -2.06 15.70 -21.85
C GLU A 93 -2.55 14.43 -22.56
N ALA A 94 -2.04 13.26 -22.16
CA ALA A 94 -2.43 11.97 -22.75
C ALA A 94 -3.89 11.60 -22.42
N LEU A 95 -4.34 11.90 -21.21
CA LEU A 95 -5.71 11.68 -20.75
C LEU A 95 -6.69 12.79 -21.18
N GLY A 96 -6.21 13.83 -21.86
CA GLY A 96 -7.04 14.95 -22.31
C GLY A 96 -7.55 15.85 -21.18
N ILE A 97 -6.96 15.77 -19.99
CA ILE A 97 -7.27 16.66 -18.85
C ILE A 97 -6.78 18.07 -19.14
N THR A 98 -5.67 18.20 -19.87
CA THR A 98 -5.19 19.47 -20.41
C THR A 98 -5.64 19.59 -21.87
N LYS A 99 -6.39 20.65 -22.19
CA LYS A 99 -6.96 20.86 -23.55
C LYS A 99 -5.91 21.10 -24.62
N VAL A 100 -4.79 21.74 -24.25
CA VAL A 100 -3.70 22.09 -25.15
C VAL A 100 -2.51 21.18 -24.87
N LYS A 101 -2.01 20.50 -25.90
CA LYS A 101 -0.77 19.72 -25.82
C LYS A 101 0.42 20.64 -25.99
N LEU A 102 1.27 20.70 -24.99
CA LEU A 102 2.50 21.50 -24.96
C LEU A 102 3.72 20.59 -25.07
N PHE A 103 3.76 19.50 -24.29
CA PHE A 103 4.93 18.63 -24.20
C PHE A 103 4.89 17.42 -25.13
N LYS A 104 3.72 16.81 -25.32
CA LYS A 104 3.55 15.66 -26.22
C LYS A 104 3.66 16.10 -27.68
N GLY A 105 4.59 15.50 -28.41
CA GLY A 105 5.00 15.87 -29.76
C GLY A 105 6.10 16.93 -29.82
N LEU A 106 6.56 17.46 -28.67
CA LEU A 106 7.52 18.56 -28.60
C LEU A 106 7.16 19.70 -29.59
N LYS A 107 8.08 20.08 -30.49
CA LYS A 107 7.90 21.18 -31.45
C LYS A 107 6.77 20.96 -32.44
N SER A 108 6.29 19.72 -32.57
CA SER A 108 5.13 19.41 -33.42
C SER A 108 3.79 19.70 -32.73
N SER A 109 3.79 19.85 -31.39
CA SER A 109 2.60 20.11 -30.59
C SER A 109 1.97 21.46 -30.97
N SER A 110 0.64 21.52 -30.95
CA SER A 110 -0.08 22.75 -31.28
C SER A 110 0.22 23.86 -30.28
N GLY A 111 0.28 23.53 -28.99
CA GLY A 111 0.55 24.50 -27.93
C GLY A 111 1.95 25.07 -28.00
N TRP A 112 2.97 24.25 -28.31
CA TRP A 112 4.33 24.77 -28.44
C TRP A 112 4.47 25.65 -29.68
N LYS A 113 3.84 25.30 -30.81
CA LYS A 113 3.88 26.13 -32.02
C LYS A 113 3.29 27.52 -31.76
N GLU A 114 2.14 27.57 -31.09
CA GLU A 114 1.50 28.81 -30.68
C GLU A 114 2.41 29.60 -29.72
N PHE A 115 2.98 28.94 -28.70
CA PHE A 115 3.92 29.58 -27.77
C PHE A 115 5.16 30.15 -28.49
N ASN A 116 5.76 29.42 -29.42
CA ASN A 116 6.93 29.87 -30.17
C ASN A 116 6.59 31.05 -31.11
N GLU A 117 5.36 31.12 -31.64
CA GLU A 117 4.91 32.25 -32.45
C GLU A 117 4.85 33.54 -31.62
N PHE A 118 4.29 33.49 -30.41
CA PHE A 118 4.14 34.66 -29.53
C PHE A 118 5.37 34.98 -28.67
N CYS A 119 6.17 33.96 -28.31
CA CYS A 119 7.27 34.05 -27.36
C CYS A 119 8.59 33.53 -27.93
N ARG A 120 8.85 33.81 -29.22
CA ARG A 120 10.02 33.32 -29.97
C ARG A 120 11.36 33.49 -29.24
N VAL A 121 11.59 34.65 -28.61
CA VAL A 121 12.83 34.95 -27.87
C VAL A 121 13.08 33.96 -26.73
N LEU A 122 12.03 33.46 -26.07
CA LEU A 122 12.16 32.45 -25.01
C LEU A 122 12.51 31.07 -25.56
N CYS A 123 12.35 30.85 -26.88
CA CYS A 123 12.58 29.57 -27.54
C CYS A 123 13.97 29.45 -28.20
N GLU A 124 14.82 30.49 -28.13
CA GLU A 124 16.15 30.50 -28.77
C GLU A 124 17.23 29.73 -27.99
N GLY A 125 16.92 29.30 -26.75
CA GLY A 125 17.82 28.54 -25.88
C GLY A 125 17.86 27.04 -26.17
N GLU A 126 18.78 26.31 -25.52
CA GLU A 126 18.94 24.86 -25.66
C GLU A 126 17.71 24.06 -25.23
N ASP A 127 16.82 24.65 -24.42
CA ASP A 127 15.58 24.05 -23.96
C ASP A 127 14.37 24.43 -24.80
N GLU A 128 14.54 25.24 -25.86
CA GLU A 128 13.47 25.59 -26.80
C GLU A 128 12.24 26.22 -26.12
N GLY A 129 12.45 26.90 -24.99
CA GLY A 129 11.42 27.57 -24.18
C GLY A 129 10.63 26.65 -23.26
N TYR A 130 10.94 25.35 -23.22
CA TYR A 130 10.22 24.39 -22.38
C TYR A 130 10.45 24.63 -20.89
N LEU A 131 11.58 25.18 -20.46
CA LEU A 131 11.81 25.49 -19.04
C LEU A 131 10.84 26.55 -18.55
N PHE A 132 10.56 27.55 -19.38
CA PHE A 132 9.56 28.57 -19.06
C PHE A 132 8.16 27.96 -18.97
N LEU A 133 7.74 27.22 -20.01
CA LEU A 133 6.43 26.55 -20.05
C LEU A 133 6.22 25.61 -18.86
N PHE A 134 7.23 24.80 -18.55
CA PHE A 134 7.21 23.89 -17.42
C PHE A 134 6.98 24.64 -16.11
N LYS A 135 7.76 25.69 -15.84
CA LYS A 135 7.61 26.51 -14.63
C LYS A 135 6.21 27.14 -14.52
N GLN A 136 5.68 27.69 -15.61
CA GLN A 136 4.34 28.29 -15.62
C GLN A 136 3.26 27.26 -15.30
N LEU A 137 3.34 26.06 -15.88
CA LEU A 137 2.39 25.00 -15.59
C LEU A 137 2.54 24.45 -14.17
N THR A 138 3.77 24.28 -13.66
CA THR A 138 3.96 23.86 -12.27
C THR A 138 3.44 24.91 -11.29
N ASP A 139 3.68 26.21 -11.53
CA ASP A 139 3.11 27.29 -10.70
C ASP A 139 1.58 27.36 -10.80
N PHE A 140 1.00 27.01 -11.96
CA PHE A 140 -0.46 26.91 -12.12
C PHE A 140 -1.03 25.75 -11.29
N TYR A 141 -0.47 24.55 -11.45
CA TYR A 141 -0.94 23.35 -10.76
C TYR A 141 -0.54 23.29 -9.28
N SER A 142 0.38 24.14 -8.80
CA SER A 142 0.74 24.20 -7.37
C SER A 142 -0.42 24.66 -6.50
N LYS A 143 -1.46 25.29 -7.06
CA LYS A 143 -2.69 25.61 -6.34
C LYS A 143 -3.60 24.41 -6.14
N GLU A 144 -3.59 23.48 -7.09
CA GLU A 144 -4.48 22.32 -7.09
C GLU A 144 -3.83 21.10 -6.42
N LEU A 145 -2.53 20.89 -6.64
CA LEU A 145 -1.74 19.81 -6.04
C LEU A 145 -0.38 20.35 -5.56
N PRO A 146 -0.38 21.20 -4.51
CA PRO A 146 0.82 21.81 -3.94
C PRO A 146 1.90 20.78 -3.61
N GLY A 147 1.54 19.64 -3.04
CA GLY A 147 2.54 18.66 -2.63
C GLY A 147 3.39 18.07 -3.73
N LEU A 148 2.96 18.12 -4.99
CA LEU A 148 3.78 17.75 -6.12
C LEU A 148 4.41 18.98 -6.80
N PHE A 149 3.66 20.07 -6.98
CA PHE A 149 4.04 21.17 -7.87
C PHE A 149 4.56 22.42 -7.16
N LEU A 150 4.29 22.61 -5.87
CA LEU A 150 4.78 23.74 -5.10
C LEU A 150 6.26 23.57 -4.76
N ASP A 151 7.04 24.61 -5.03
CA ASP A 151 8.43 24.73 -4.59
C ASP A 151 8.57 25.88 -3.59
N ASP A 152 9.29 25.64 -2.50
CA ASP A 152 9.77 26.71 -1.62
C ASP A 152 10.94 27.49 -2.24
N LEU A 153 11.49 28.45 -1.48
CA LEU A 153 12.60 29.28 -1.95
C LEU A 153 13.89 28.47 -2.19
N ALA A 154 14.18 27.45 -1.39
CA ALA A 154 15.37 26.62 -1.56
C ALA A 154 15.23 25.73 -2.82
N ASP A 155 14.04 25.18 -3.03
CA ASP A 155 13.68 24.35 -4.18
C ASP A 155 13.74 25.13 -5.50
N ARG A 156 13.27 26.38 -5.50
CA ARG A 156 13.38 27.30 -6.64
C ARG A 156 14.83 27.70 -6.90
N SER A 157 15.63 27.83 -5.84
CA SER A 157 17.07 28.12 -5.92
C SER A 157 17.86 26.94 -6.52
N PHE A 158 17.37 25.71 -6.30
CA PHE A 158 17.91 24.48 -6.87
C PHE A 158 17.23 24.11 -8.20
N GLY A 159 17.29 25.03 -9.17
CA GLY A 159 16.68 24.87 -10.49
C GLY A 159 17.31 23.77 -11.35
N ILE A 160 16.58 23.32 -12.38
CA ILE A 160 17.10 22.38 -13.38
C ILE A 160 17.71 23.13 -14.57
N PRO A 161 18.86 22.70 -15.12
CA PRO A 161 19.35 23.21 -16.39
C PRO A 161 18.36 22.93 -17.52
N GLY A 162 18.10 23.92 -18.38
CA GLY A 162 17.12 23.80 -19.47
C GLY A 162 17.40 22.62 -20.41
N ARG A 163 18.67 22.40 -20.76
CA ARG A 163 19.09 21.25 -21.57
C ARG A 163 18.66 19.91 -20.96
N ILE A 164 18.85 19.73 -19.65
CA ILE A 164 18.50 18.48 -18.95
C ILE A 164 16.98 18.27 -19.02
N LEU A 165 16.17 19.32 -18.80
CA LEU A 165 14.73 19.24 -18.98
C LEU A 165 14.37 18.77 -20.40
N TYR A 166 14.96 19.37 -21.44
CA TYR A 166 14.65 19.00 -22.82
C TYR A 166 15.01 17.54 -23.14
N GLU A 167 16.16 17.05 -22.65
CA GLU A 167 16.54 15.64 -22.75
C GLU A 167 15.49 14.72 -22.09
N ILE A 168 14.94 15.09 -20.92
CA ILE A 168 13.86 14.32 -20.28
C ILE A 168 12.57 14.34 -21.11
N LEU A 169 12.19 15.50 -21.64
CA LEU A 169 11.00 15.61 -22.49
C LEU A 169 11.13 14.75 -23.77
N GLN A 170 12.34 14.61 -24.31
CA GLN A 170 12.61 13.71 -25.43
C GLN A 170 12.43 12.24 -25.04
N GLU A 171 12.93 11.82 -23.86
CA GLU A 171 12.71 10.45 -23.38
C GLU A 171 11.23 10.12 -23.19
N TRP A 172 10.43 11.08 -22.69
CA TRP A 172 8.98 10.92 -22.56
C TRP A 172 8.20 10.92 -23.88
N ASN A 173 8.77 11.50 -24.94
CA ASN A 173 8.20 11.51 -26.28
C ASN A 173 8.59 10.28 -27.13
N ASP A 174 9.28 9.30 -26.55
CA ASP A 174 9.57 8.04 -27.23
C ASP A 174 8.24 7.32 -27.59
N PRO A 175 7.95 7.10 -28.89
CA PRO A 175 6.72 6.42 -29.32
C PRO A 175 6.55 5.02 -28.71
N GLU A 176 7.65 4.36 -28.31
CA GLU A 176 7.61 3.02 -27.74
C GLU A 176 6.98 2.93 -26.35
N ILE A 177 6.80 4.07 -25.67
CA ILE A 177 6.21 4.14 -24.32
C ILE A 177 4.93 4.98 -24.29
N GLU A 178 4.33 5.32 -25.44
CA GLU A 178 3.17 6.21 -25.48
C GLU A 178 1.98 5.69 -24.63
N ASN A 179 1.80 4.37 -24.57
CA ASN A 179 0.71 3.73 -23.85
C ASN A 179 0.85 3.77 -22.31
N ILE A 180 2.02 4.10 -21.77
CA ILE A 180 2.22 4.18 -20.31
C ILE A 180 1.39 5.31 -19.69
N PHE A 181 1.14 6.39 -20.44
CA PHE A 181 0.46 7.56 -19.91
C PHE A 181 -1.04 7.34 -19.72
N SER A 182 -1.62 6.31 -20.35
CA SER A 182 -3.03 5.92 -20.13
C SER A 182 -3.23 4.95 -18.97
N ASP A 183 -2.19 4.22 -18.54
CA ASP A 183 -2.30 3.16 -17.55
C ASP A 183 -2.16 3.69 -16.12
N ASP A 184 -3.10 3.40 -15.22
CA ASP A 184 -3.15 3.87 -13.82
C ASP A 184 -2.01 3.33 -12.94
N SER A 185 -1.46 2.16 -13.27
CA SER A 185 -0.38 1.53 -12.52
C SER A 185 1.00 2.15 -12.78
N THR A 186 1.17 2.89 -13.88
CA THR A 186 2.46 3.43 -14.34
C THR A 186 3.20 4.24 -13.29
N ALA A 187 2.48 5.07 -12.52
CA ALA A 187 3.11 5.93 -11.51
C ALA A 187 3.80 5.11 -10.42
N GLY A 188 3.20 3.98 -10.01
CA GLY A 188 3.80 3.08 -9.04
C GLY A 188 4.97 2.27 -9.60
N TRP A 189 4.92 1.91 -10.89
CA TRP A 189 6.09 1.32 -11.57
C TRP A 189 7.26 2.29 -11.66
N ILE A 190 7.00 3.57 -11.98
CA ILE A 190 8.04 4.62 -11.98
C ILE A 190 8.67 4.74 -10.59
N TYR A 191 7.84 4.80 -9.54
CA TYR A 191 8.32 4.83 -8.16
C TYR A 191 9.20 3.62 -7.84
N GLN A 192 8.77 2.41 -8.23
CA GLN A 192 9.56 1.20 -8.02
C GLN A 192 10.89 1.23 -8.76
N TYR A 193 10.87 1.44 -10.07
CA TYR A 193 12.08 1.42 -10.90
C TYR A 193 13.06 2.54 -10.55
N TRP A 194 12.57 3.68 -10.04
CA TRP A 194 13.43 4.73 -9.51
C TRP A 194 14.27 4.22 -8.34
N ASN A 195 13.68 3.47 -7.42
CA ASN A 195 14.33 2.99 -6.20
C ASN A 195 15.04 1.63 -6.36
N ASP A 196 14.89 0.95 -7.50
CA ASP A 196 15.52 -0.36 -7.78
C ASP A 196 17.02 -0.39 -7.43
N PRO A 197 17.87 0.58 -7.85
CA PRO A 197 19.29 0.59 -7.48
C PRO A 197 19.57 0.63 -5.97
N ASP A 198 18.78 1.42 -5.22
CA ASP A 198 18.97 1.57 -3.77
C ASP A 198 18.58 0.27 -3.04
N ARG A 199 17.49 -0.36 -3.51
CA ARG A 199 17.05 -1.67 -3.01
C ARG A 199 18.06 -2.78 -3.34
N GLU A 200 18.66 -2.76 -4.52
CA GLU A 200 19.72 -3.71 -4.91
C GLU A 200 20.95 -3.58 -4.01
N GLU A 201 21.36 -2.36 -3.66
CA GLU A 201 22.44 -2.10 -2.70
C GLU A 201 22.12 -2.65 -1.30
N ILE A 202 20.91 -2.38 -0.79
CA ILE A 202 20.45 -2.91 0.50
C ILE A 202 20.39 -4.44 0.48
N ASN A 203 19.91 -5.04 -0.62
CA ASN A 203 19.87 -6.48 -0.77
C ASN A 203 21.28 -7.10 -0.73
N ALA A 204 22.26 -6.48 -1.39
CA ALA A 204 23.66 -6.90 -1.32
C ALA A 204 24.23 -6.77 0.10
N LYS A 205 23.92 -5.67 0.81
CA LYS A 205 24.28 -5.48 2.23
C LYS A 205 23.73 -6.62 3.09
N VAL A 206 22.46 -6.99 2.94
CA VAL A 206 21.81 -8.07 3.70
C VAL A 206 22.39 -9.44 3.35
N GLN A 207 22.68 -9.71 2.08
CA GLN A 207 23.36 -10.95 1.66
C GLN A 207 24.74 -11.09 2.33
N ASN A 208 25.43 -9.98 2.55
CA ASN A 208 26.69 -9.90 3.29
C ASN A 208 26.51 -9.82 4.82
N LYS A 209 25.36 -10.27 5.34
CA LYS A 209 25.00 -10.30 6.78
C LYS A 209 24.88 -8.91 7.43
N GLY A 210 24.80 -7.83 6.65
CA GLY A 210 24.45 -6.51 7.14
C GLY A 210 22.99 -6.44 7.62
N LYS A 211 22.68 -5.42 8.41
CA LYS A 211 21.33 -5.15 8.94
C LYS A 211 20.70 -3.94 8.26
N ILE A 212 19.38 -3.92 8.23
CA ILE A 212 18.56 -2.82 7.71
C ILE A 212 18.25 -1.89 8.88
N SER A 213 18.69 -0.64 8.75
CA SER A 213 18.37 0.44 9.68
C SER A 213 16.93 0.91 9.51
N GLY A 214 16.40 1.63 10.50
CA GLY A 214 15.05 2.21 10.42
C GLY A 214 14.85 3.03 9.14
N LYS A 215 15.84 3.84 8.75
CA LYS A 215 15.80 4.68 7.54
C LYS A 215 15.69 3.85 6.25
N GLU A 216 16.34 2.70 6.19
CA GLU A 216 16.39 1.82 5.02
C GLU A 216 15.13 0.93 4.85
N ILE A 217 14.25 0.82 5.86
CA ILE A 217 13.09 -0.09 5.81
C ILE A 217 12.21 0.17 4.59
N ALA A 218 11.80 1.42 4.34
CA ALA A 218 10.91 1.76 3.22
C ALA A 218 11.47 1.31 1.86
N SER A 219 12.76 1.59 1.61
CA SER A 219 13.45 1.18 0.38
C SER A 219 13.65 -0.35 0.31
N ALA A 220 13.93 -1.01 1.43
CA ALA A 220 14.18 -2.44 1.49
C ALA A 220 12.92 -3.28 1.20
N THR A 221 11.74 -2.76 1.54
CA THR A 221 10.48 -3.49 1.51
C THR A 221 9.56 -3.06 0.35
N GLN A 222 10.08 -2.27 -0.58
CA GLN A 222 9.31 -1.74 -1.69
C GLN A 222 8.97 -2.81 -2.72
N LEU A 223 7.69 -3.17 -2.78
CA LEU A 223 7.14 -4.13 -3.73
C LEU A 223 5.79 -3.62 -4.28
N PHE A 224 5.74 -3.40 -5.59
CA PHE A 224 4.51 -2.98 -6.26
C PHE A 224 3.50 -4.14 -6.37
N THR A 225 2.27 -3.90 -5.93
CA THR A 225 1.17 -4.87 -5.99
C THR A 225 0.57 -4.92 -7.40
N GLU A 226 0.46 -6.12 -7.97
CA GLU A 226 -0.18 -6.32 -9.27
C GLU A 226 -1.68 -6.01 -9.21
N ARG A 227 -2.21 -5.37 -10.26
CA ARG A 227 -3.62 -4.89 -10.30
C ARG A 227 -4.63 -6.00 -10.00
N TYR A 228 -4.44 -7.21 -10.52
CA TYR A 228 -5.39 -8.31 -10.27
C TYR A 228 -5.45 -8.72 -8.79
N MET A 229 -4.34 -8.55 -8.04
CA MET A 229 -4.30 -8.81 -6.60
C MET A 229 -5.07 -7.74 -5.84
N VAL A 230 -4.90 -6.47 -6.25
CA VAL A 230 -5.66 -5.33 -5.73
C VAL A 230 -7.15 -5.52 -5.98
N GLU A 231 -7.52 -5.91 -7.20
CA GLU A 231 -8.91 -6.21 -7.59
C GLU A 231 -9.47 -7.37 -6.76
N TRP A 232 -8.74 -8.48 -6.63
CA TRP A 232 -9.18 -9.62 -5.83
C TRP A 232 -9.41 -9.23 -4.36
N LEU A 233 -8.47 -8.51 -3.73
CA LEU A 233 -8.59 -8.09 -2.33
C LEU A 233 -9.78 -7.16 -2.10
N LEU A 234 -9.96 -6.15 -2.96
CA LEU A 234 -11.01 -5.14 -2.77
C LEU A 234 -12.40 -5.62 -3.20
N GLN A 235 -12.51 -6.42 -4.27
CA GLN A 235 -13.80 -7.05 -4.63
C GLN A 235 -14.26 -8.01 -3.52
N ASN A 236 -13.35 -8.71 -2.85
CA ASN A 236 -13.68 -9.62 -1.74
C ASN A 236 -13.74 -8.94 -0.35
N SER A 237 -13.62 -7.61 -0.27
CA SER A 237 -13.80 -6.86 0.99
C SER A 237 -14.82 -5.73 0.83
N LEU A 238 -14.52 -4.70 0.06
CA LEU A 238 -15.48 -3.64 -0.27
C LEU A 238 -16.73 -4.18 -0.97
N GLY A 239 -16.58 -5.19 -1.83
CA GLY A 239 -17.74 -5.86 -2.44
C GLY A 239 -18.61 -6.59 -1.41
N ASN A 240 -18.00 -7.24 -0.41
CA ASN A 240 -18.74 -7.86 0.70
C ASN A 240 -19.45 -6.79 1.55
N LEU A 241 -18.77 -5.67 1.85
CA LEU A 241 -19.37 -4.55 2.57
C LEU A 241 -20.59 -3.99 1.81
N TRP A 242 -20.47 -3.79 0.49
CA TRP A 242 -21.58 -3.29 -0.34
C TRP A 242 -22.79 -4.22 -0.35
N LEU A 243 -22.56 -5.53 -0.53
CA LEU A 243 -23.64 -6.51 -0.46
C LEU A 243 -24.28 -6.55 0.94
N GLY A 244 -23.49 -6.36 1.99
CA GLY A 244 -23.98 -6.19 3.37
C GLY A 244 -24.87 -4.96 3.54
N ILE A 245 -24.46 -3.81 3.01
CA ILE A 245 -25.27 -2.57 2.98
C ILE A 245 -26.58 -2.80 2.23
N CYS A 246 -26.54 -3.44 1.06
CA CYS A 246 -27.75 -3.73 0.29
C CYS A 246 -28.70 -4.63 1.06
N LYS A 247 -28.18 -5.72 1.66
CA LYS A 247 -28.97 -6.64 2.48
C LYS A 247 -29.59 -5.95 3.69
N LYS A 248 -28.84 -5.08 4.37
CA LYS A 248 -29.32 -4.29 5.52
C LYS A 248 -30.49 -3.38 5.17
N ASN A 249 -30.41 -2.72 4.01
CA ASN A 249 -31.44 -1.80 3.56
C ASN A 249 -32.55 -2.49 2.73
N ASN A 250 -32.49 -3.81 2.57
CA ASN A 250 -33.36 -4.58 1.70
C ASN A 250 -33.39 -4.05 0.26
N TRP A 251 -32.22 -3.67 -0.25
CA TRP A 251 -32.01 -3.20 -1.62
C TRP A 251 -31.67 -4.36 -2.56
N ASN A 252 -32.18 -4.28 -3.78
CA ASN A 252 -31.83 -5.22 -4.85
C ASN A 252 -30.59 -4.70 -5.59
N SER A 253 -29.45 -5.36 -5.42
CA SER A 253 -28.22 -4.99 -6.13
C SER A 253 -28.17 -5.63 -7.52
N SER A 254 -27.64 -4.88 -8.49
CA SER A 254 -27.21 -5.41 -9.79
C SER A 254 -26.19 -6.54 -9.65
N ALA A 255 -25.39 -6.54 -8.57
CA ALA A 255 -24.41 -7.57 -8.26
C ALA A 255 -25.04 -8.97 -8.19
N ASP A 256 -26.26 -9.11 -7.68
CA ASP A 256 -26.94 -10.41 -7.58
C ASP A 256 -27.10 -11.07 -8.96
N THR A 257 -27.42 -10.26 -9.98
CA THR A 257 -27.57 -10.75 -11.35
C THR A 257 -26.21 -11.00 -12.01
N ILE A 258 -25.26 -10.09 -11.81
CA ILE A 258 -23.89 -10.18 -12.35
C ILE A 258 -23.19 -11.44 -11.82
N LEU A 259 -23.26 -11.68 -10.51
CA LEU A 259 -22.62 -12.82 -9.85
C LEU A 259 -23.22 -14.15 -10.32
N LYS A 260 -24.55 -14.25 -10.43
CA LYS A 260 -25.21 -15.45 -10.99
C LYS A 260 -24.74 -15.73 -12.42
N GLY A 261 -24.70 -14.71 -13.27
CA GLY A 261 -24.20 -14.82 -14.64
C GLY A 261 -22.73 -15.25 -14.71
N LEU A 262 -21.88 -14.67 -13.85
CA LEU A 262 -20.47 -15.06 -13.73
C LEU A 262 -20.30 -16.52 -13.31
N GLN A 263 -21.10 -17.02 -12.38
CA GLN A 263 -21.03 -18.42 -11.96
C GLN A 263 -21.44 -19.38 -13.07
N GLU A 264 -22.50 -19.06 -13.82
CA GLU A 264 -22.89 -19.86 -14.99
C GLU A 264 -21.81 -19.85 -16.07
N LYS A 265 -21.18 -18.70 -16.31
CA LYS A 265 -20.06 -18.57 -17.24
C LYS A 265 -18.85 -19.40 -16.79
N ARG A 266 -18.47 -19.31 -15.51
CA ARG A 266 -17.38 -20.12 -14.92
C ARG A 266 -17.68 -21.61 -15.04
N LYS A 267 -18.92 -22.04 -14.76
CA LYS A 267 -19.32 -23.45 -14.91
C LYS A 267 -19.13 -23.94 -16.34
N LYS A 268 -19.70 -23.24 -17.33
CA LYS A 268 -19.54 -23.59 -18.75
C LYS A 268 -18.08 -23.57 -19.21
N HIS A 269 -17.30 -22.59 -18.75
CA HIS A 269 -15.87 -22.49 -19.08
C HIS A 269 -15.09 -23.68 -18.52
N ASN A 270 -15.31 -24.04 -17.26
CA ASN A 270 -14.64 -25.18 -16.62
C ASN A 270 -15.08 -26.53 -17.20
N GLU A 271 -16.34 -26.69 -17.61
CA GLU A 271 -16.79 -27.90 -18.33
C GLU A 271 -16.03 -28.10 -19.66
N ARG A 272 -15.68 -27.00 -20.36
CA ARG A 272 -14.87 -27.06 -21.58
C ARG A 272 -13.41 -27.43 -21.30
N ILE A 273 -12.86 -26.97 -20.16
CA ILE A 273 -11.54 -27.39 -19.68
C ILE A 273 -11.56 -28.91 -19.38
N GLU A 274 -12.57 -29.40 -18.66
CA GLU A 274 -12.70 -30.82 -18.31
C GLU A 274 -12.84 -31.73 -19.54
N LYS A 275 -13.52 -31.25 -20.59
CA LYS A 275 -13.64 -31.94 -21.88
C LYS A 275 -12.38 -31.84 -22.76
N GLY A 276 -11.40 -31.03 -22.37
CA GLY A 276 -10.19 -30.78 -23.15
C GLY A 276 -10.41 -29.91 -24.40
N GLU A 277 -11.53 -29.20 -24.49
CA GLU A 277 -11.84 -28.27 -25.59
C GLU A 277 -10.99 -26.99 -25.52
N ILE A 278 -10.64 -26.58 -24.31
CA ILE A 278 -9.73 -25.47 -24.01
C ILE A 278 -8.78 -25.88 -22.88
N THR A 279 -7.68 -25.14 -22.73
CA THR A 279 -6.67 -25.37 -21.70
C THR A 279 -6.94 -24.55 -20.43
N GLU A 280 -6.38 -24.95 -19.30
CA GLU A 280 -6.56 -24.27 -17.99
C GLU A 280 -6.01 -22.84 -17.94
N ASP A 281 -5.04 -22.52 -18.79
CA ASP A 281 -4.47 -21.18 -18.99
C ASP A 281 -5.32 -20.31 -19.94
N THR A 282 -6.48 -20.81 -20.40
CA THR A 282 -7.46 -19.98 -21.12
C THR A 282 -8.25 -19.16 -20.12
N ALA A 283 -8.12 -17.82 -20.20
CA ALA A 283 -8.85 -16.90 -19.35
C ALA A 283 -10.35 -16.85 -19.68
N LEU A 284 -11.19 -16.80 -18.65
CA LEU A 284 -12.61 -16.52 -18.78
C LEU A 284 -12.83 -15.15 -19.44
N SER A 285 -13.78 -15.08 -20.38
CA SER A 285 -14.19 -13.80 -20.99
C SER A 285 -15.07 -13.01 -20.01
N ILE A 286 -14.67 -11.77 -19.73
CA ILE A 286 -15.36 -10.83 -18.83
C ILE A 286 -15.94 -9.68 -19.65
N SER A 287 -17.20 -9.31 -19.41
CA SER A 287 -17.79 -8.10 -19.97
C SER A 287 -17.53 -6.87 -19.09
N GLU A 288 -17.72 -5.68 -19.64
CA GLU A 288 -17.55 -4.42 -18.89
C GLU A 288 -18.39 -4.36 -17.61
N THR A 289 -19.63 -4.88 -17.64
CA THR A 289 -20.52 -4.97 -16.48
C THR A 289 -20.05 -5.96 -15.39
N GLU A 290 -19.16 -6.89 -15.74
CA GLU A 290 -18.64 -7.92 -14.84
C GLU A 290 -17.31 -7.52 -14.20
N GLU A 291 -16.68 -6.45 -14.68
CA GLU A 291 -15.31 -6.05 -14.35
C GLU A 291 -15.10 -5.86 -12.84
N ASN A 292 -16.06 -5.21 -12.17
CA ASN A 292 -16.03 -4.93 -10.74
C ASN A 292 -16.35 -6.13 -9.84
N TRP A 293 -16.67 -7.29 -10.41
CA TRP A 293 -17.04 -8.52 -9.68
C TRP A 293 -16.30 -9.78 -10.16
N LYS A 294 -15.46 -9.67 -11.20
CA LYS A 294 -14.80 -10.80 -11.87
C LYS A 294 -13.95 -11.70 -10.96
N TYR A 295 -13.45 -11.19 -9.85
CA TYR A 295 -12.67 -11.94 -8.85
C TYR A 295 -13.44 -12.22 -7.54
N TYR A 296 -14.70 -11.80 -7.43
CA TYR A 296 -15.51 -12.04 -6.25
C TYR A 296 -15.70 -13.55 -6.01
N MET A 297 -15.43 -13.96 -4.77
CA MET A 297 -15.55 -15.32 -4.26
C MET A 297 -16.88 -15.43 -3.53
N GLU A 298 -17.82 -16.14 -4.15
CA GLU A 298 -19.18 -16.25 -3.62
C GLU A 298 -19.21 -16.90 -2.23
N ARG A 299 -19.98 -16.25 -1.36
CA ARG A 299 -20.18 -16.65 0.03
C ARG A 299 -21.54 -16.18 0.52
N GLU A 300 -21.99 -16.79 1.61
CA GLU A 300 -23.14 -16.30 2.34
C GLU A 300 -22.75 -15.15 3.27
N ILE A 301 -23.52 -14.07 3.24
CA ILE A 301 -23.37 -12.93 4.16
C ILE A 301 -24.18 -13.23 5.41
N GLY A 302 -23.48 -13.53 6.51
CA GLY A 302 -24.08 -13.89 7.79
C GLY A 302 -24.92 -12.75 8.38
N GLU A 303 -25.91 -13.10 9.21
CA GLU A 303 -26.89 -12.15 9.76
C GLU A 303 -26.25 -10.98 10.51
N GLU A 304 -25.37 -11.30 11.47
CA GLU A 304 -24.67 -10.28 12.23
C GLU A 304 -23.80 -9.36 11.38
N GLU A 305 -23.30 -9.83 10.24
CA GLU A 305 -22.41 -9.04 9.38
C GLU A 305 -23.16 -7.92 8.67
N TRP A 306 -24.30 -8.23 8.05
CA TRP A 306 -25.06 -7.21 7.35
C TRP A 306 -25.79 -6.28 8.32
N ILE A 307 -26.25 -6.75 9.50
CA ILE A 307 -26.87 -5.87 10.51
C ILE A 307 -25.90 -4.76 10.94
N ASN A 308 -24.60 -5.06 11.03
CA ASN A 308 -23.56 -4.12 11.45
C ASN A 308 -22.92 -3.34 10.30
N SER A 309 -23.29 -3.62 9.04
CA SER A 309 -22.85 -2.82 7.89
C SER A 309 -23.37 -1.37 8.00
N PRO A 310 -22.68 -0.36 7.44
CA PRO A 310 -23.20 1.00 7.40
C PRO A 310 -24.54 1.09 6.64
N LEU A 311 -25.25 2.19 6.80
CA LEU A 311 -26.53 2.38 6.08
C LEU A 311 -26.32 2.78 4.62
N SER A 312 -25.15 3.35 4.30
CA SER A 312 -24.81 3.85 2.98
C SER A 312 -23.35 3.59 2.69
N ILE A 313 -23.00 3.37 1.42
CA ILE A 313 -21.60 3.26 1.00
C ILE A 313 -20.83 4.56 1.29
N ARG A 314 -21.55 5.69 1.41
CA ARG A 314 -20.99 6.99 1.76
C ARG A 314 -20.30 7.02 3.11
N GLU A 315 -20.69 6.14 4.02
CA GLU A 315 -20.15 6.04 5.38
C GLU A 315 -18.95 5.09 5.48
N ALA A 316 -18.67 4.31 4.44
CA ALA A 316 -17.63 3.28 4.44
C ALA A 316 -16.22 3.90 4.46
N LYS A 317 -15.39 3.56 5.43
CA LYS A 317 -14.00 4.03 5.50
C LYS A 317 -13.03 2.93 5.08
N VAL A 318 -12.11 3.26 4.19
CA VAL A 318 -11.05 2.38 3.66
C VAL A 318 -9.68 2.95 4.02
N LEU A 319 -8.90 2.16 4.75
CA LEU A 319 -7.52 2.52 5.10
C LEU A 319 -6.53 1.61 4.39
N ASP A 320 -5.50 2.22 3.82
CA ASP A 320 -4.24 1.55 3.52
C ASP A 320 -3.10 2.08 4.44
N PRO A 321 -2.66 1.33 5.45
CA PRO A 321 -1.68 1.76 6.43
C PRO A 321 -0.21 1.65 5.94
N ALA A 322 0.00 1.20 4.70
CA ALA A 322 1.31 1.15 4.03
C ALA A 322 1.11 1.42 2.54
N CYS A 323 0.54 2.59 2.23
CA CYS A 323 -0.15 2.82 0.97
C CYS A 323 0.76 2.92 -0.27
N GLY A 324 2.06 3.11 -0.07
CA GLY A 324 3.02 3.30 -1.15
C GLY A 324 2.54 4.36 -2.14
N SER A 325 2.56 4.03 -3.43
CA SER A 325 2.06 4.90 -4.51
C SER A 325 0.52 4.98 -4.59
N GLY A 326 -0.22 4.40 -3.65
CA GLY A 326 -1.67 4.51 -3.55
C GLY A 326 -2.48 3.56 -4.43
N HIS A 327 -1.92 2.44 -4.92
CA HIS A 327 -2.63 1.55 -5.86
C HIS A 327 -3.96 1.04 -5.29
N PHE A 328 -3.97 0.60 -4.02
CA PHE A 328 -5.20 0.18 -3.36
C PHE A 328 -6.21 1.32 -3.23
N LEU A 329 -5.76 2.55 -2.94
CA LEU A 329 -6.63 3.72 -2.81
C LEU A 329 -7.23 4.16 -4.15
N ILE A 330 -6.43 4.11 -5.23
CA ILE A 330 -6.89 4.43 -6.59
C ILE A 330 -7.96 3.42 -7.03
N TYR A 331 -7.74 2.11 -6.84
CA TYR A 331 -8.78 1.13 -7.18
C TYR A 331 -9.99 1.22 -6.24
N SER A 332 -9.78 1.50 -4.95
CA SER A 332 -10.88 1.74 -4.01
C SER A 332 -11.74 2.92 -4.46
N PHE A 333 -11.14 3.99 -4.99
CA PHE A 333 -11.89 5.10 -5.59
C PHE A 333 -12.81 4.61 -6.71
N GLU A 334 -12.28 3.84 -7.67
CA GLU A 334 -13.06 3.33 -8.81
C GLU A 334 -14.21 2.43 -8.37
N LEU A 335 -13.94 1.52 -7.44
CA LEU A 335 -14.94 0.57 -6.94
C LEU A 335 -16.01 1.25 -6.06
N LEU A 336 -15.61 2.20 -5.21
CA LEU A 336 -16.54 3.03 -4.45
C LEU A 336 -17.40 3.88 -5.38
N PHE A 337 -16.82 4.50 -6.42
CA PHE A 337 -17.58 5.28 -7.39
C PHE A 337 -18.66 4.41 -8.06
N TYR A 338 -18.31 3.18 -8.45
CA TYR A 338 -19.27 2.20 -8.98
C TYR A 338 -20.43 1.93 -7.99
N PHE A 339 -20.14 1.67 -6.71
CA PHE A 339 -21.18 1.43 -5.69
C PHE A 339 -22.00 2.68 -5.36
N TYR A 340 -21.39 3.87 -5.36
CA TYR A 340 -22.11 5.14 -5.21
C TYR A 340 -23.15 5.32 -6.32
N LYS A 341 -22.76 5.10 -7.59
CA LYS A 341 -23.70 5.19 -8.72
C LYS A 341 -24.83 4.17 -8.61
N GLU A 342 -24.53 2.96 -8.13
CA GLU A 342 -25.55 1.95 -7.88
C GLU A 342 -26.51 2.37 -6.75
N GLU A 343 -25.98 2.90 -5.64
CA GLU A 343 -26.79 3.44 -4.54
C GLU A 343 -27.73 4.57 -4.99
N GLU A 344 -27.23 5.53 -5.78
CA GLU A 344 -28.04 6.62 -6.32
C GLU A 344 -29.18 6.08 -7.20
N SER A 345 -28.87 5.13 -8.08
CA SER A 345 -29.87 4.48 -8.95
C SER A 345 -30.94 3.74 -8.12
N ILE A 346 -30.54 3.00 -7.09
CA ILE A 346 -31.47 2.27 -6.21
C ILE A 346 -32.37 3.26 -5.47
N LYS A 347 -31.79 4.32 -4.87
CA LYS A 347 -32.56 5.36 -4.17
C LYS A 347 -33.56 6.05 -5.09
N LYS A 348 -33.18 6.34 -6.33
CA LYS A 348 -34.07 6.92 -7.34
C LYS A 348 -35.21 5.99 -7.75
N GLN A 349 -34.97 4.68 -7.79
CA GLN A 349 -36.02 3.69 -8.08
C GLN A 349 -37.01 3.55 -6.92
N ILE A 350 -36.51 3.61 -5.67
CA ILE A 350 -37.34 3.54 -4.46
C ILE A 350 -38.17 4.81 -4.29
N ASP A 351 -37.54 5.97 -4.48
CA ASP A 351 -38.17 7.29 -4.41
C ASP A 351 -37.87 8.09 -5.69
N PRO A 352 -38.83 8.16 -6.64
CA PRO A 352 -38.67 8.94 -7.86
C PRO A 352 -38.44 10.45 -7.64
N THR A 353 -38.71 10.98 -6.44
CA THR A 353 -38.43 12.39 -6.08
C THR A 353 -37.01 12.60 -5.57
N TYR A 354 -36.27 11.52 -5.27
CA TYR A 354 -34.88 11.58 -4.87
C TYR A 354 -34.04 12.34 -5.90
N LYS A 355 -33.24 13.29 -5.43
CA LYS A 355 -32.31 14.06 -6.25
C LYS A 355 -30.94 13.42 -6.13
N GLU A 356 -30.52 12.77 -7.21
CA GLU A 356 -29.18 12.22 -7.32
C GLU A 356 -28.13 13.32 -7.19
N ILE A 357 -27.00 12.98 -6.58
CA ILE A 357 -25.83 13.85 -6.55
C ILE A 357 -25.00 13.68 -7.84
N SER A 358 -24.29 14.74 -8.21
CA SER A 358 -23.42 14.73 -9.39
C SER A 358 -22.19 13.84 -9.20
N ASP A 359 -21.58 13.43 -10.32
CA ASP A 359 -20.32 12.67 -10.31
C ASP A 359 -19.19 13.44 -9.60
N ILE A 360 -19.21 14.78 -9.63
CA ILE A 360 -18.29 15.66 -8.89
C ILE A 360 -18.51 15.51 -7.38
N GLU A 361 -19.76 15.52 -6.92
CA GLU A 361 -20.10 15.35 -5.50
C GLU A 361 -19.75 13.95 -4.99
N ILE A 362 -19.93 12.92 -5.83
CA ILE A 362 -19.50 11.54 -5.54
C ILE A 362 -17.98 11.49 -5.38
N ALA A 363 -17.23 11.99 -6.38
CA ALA A 363 -15.78 11.99 -6.35
C ALA A 363 -15.23 12.74 -5.12
N LYS A 364 -15.81 13.91 -4.82
CA LYS A 364 -15.48 14.68 -3.62
C LYS A 364 -15.72 13.87 -2.34
N SER A 365 -16.90 13.27 -2.20
CA SER A 365 -17.26 12.47 -1.03
C SER A 365 -16.29 11.30 -0.82
N ILE A 366 -15.91 10.60 -1.89
CA ILE A 366 -14.96 9.48 -1.83
C ILE A 366 -13.60 9.92 -1.31
N ILE A 367 -13.04 10.99 -1.86
CA ILE A 367 -11.71 11.48 -1.50
C ILE A 367 -11.68 12.00 -0.05
N GLU A 368 -12.73 12.71 0.37
CA GLU A 368 -12.76 13.37 1.67
C GLU A 368 -13.15 12.44 2.81
N ASN A 369 -14.03 11.46 2.56
CA ASN A 369 -14.68 10.69 3.62
C ASN A 369 -14.40 9.18 3.59
N ASN A 370 -14.03 8.62 2.43
CA ASN A 370 -13.90 7.17 2.29
C ASN A 370 -12.42 6.70 2.24
N LEU A 371 -11.51 7.48 1.65
CA LEU A 371 -10.12 7.04 1.42
C LEU A 371 -9.14 7.59 2.46
N PHE A 372 -8.34 6.70 3.04
CA PHE A 372 -7.32 7.02 4.05
C PHE A 372 -6.03 6.25 3.76
N GLY A 373 -4.87 6.91 3.88
CA GLY A 373 -3.59 6.32 3.55
C GLY A 373 -2.45 6.80 4.43
N VAL A 374 -1.57 5.88 4.82
CA VAL A 374 -0.32 6.19 5.55
C VAL A 374 0.84 5.49 4.87
N ASP A 375 1.96 6.18 4.68
CA ASP A 375 3.22 5.55 4.29
C ASP A 375 4.41 6.22 4.99
N LEU A 376 5.52 5.48 5.10
CA LEU A 376 6.77 6.01 5.63
C LEU A 376 7.45 6.97 4.65
N ASP A 377 7.32 6.75 3.33
CA ASP A 377 8.00 7.52 2.31
C ASP A 377 7.13 8.69 1.80
N PRO A 378 7.51 9.96 2.05
CA PRO A 378 6.77 11.12 1.54
C PRO A 378 6.66 11.15 0.02
N ARG A 379 7.64 10.58 -0.68
CA ARG A 379 7.62 10.47 -2.13
C ARG A 379 6.51 9.54 -2.59
N ALA A 380 6.25 8.45 -1.87
CA ALA A 380 5.18 7.51 -2.18
C ALA A 380 3.81 8.17 -1.99
N VAL A 381 3.61 8.86 -0.85
CA VAL A 381 2.39 9.62 -0.55
C VAL A 381 2.14 10.73 -1.57
N GLN A 382 3.19 11.42 -2.05
CA GLN A 382 3.08 12.40 -3.12
C GLN A 382 2.48 11.80 -4.39
N ILE A 383 2.92 10.60 -4.78
CA ILE A 383 2.38 9.87 -5.95
C ILE A 383 0.96 9.40 -5.72
N ALA A 384 0.65 8.89 -4.53
CA ALA A 384 -0.72 8.50 -4.16
C ALA A 384 -1.68 9.70 -4.27
N GLY A 385 -1.29 10.85 -3.73
CA GLY A 385 -2.07 12.09 -3.82
C GLY A 385 -2.24 12.57 -5.26
N ALA A 386 -1.17 12.51 -6.07
CA ALA A 386 -1.25 12.83 -7.49
C ALA A 386 -2.17 11.88 -8.25
N GLY A 387 -2.13 10.57 -7.98
CA GLY A 387 -3.01 9.58 -8.57
C GLY A 387 -4.49 9.84 -8.25
N ILE A 388 -4.81 10.15 -6.99
CA ILE A 388 -6.16 10.53 -6.56
C ILE A 388 -6.60 11.85 -7.21
N TYR A 389 -5.71 12.84 -7.28
CA TYR A 389 -5.99 14.08 -7.99
C TYR A 389 -6.33 13.86 -9.47
N MET A 390 -5.60 12.96 -10.14
CA MET A 390 -5.91 12.57 -11.51
C MET A 390 -7.29 11.92 -11.63
N MET A 391 -7.72 11.13 -10.64
CA MET A 391 -9.10 10.61 -10.61
C MET A 391 -10.11 11.74 -10.45
N ALA A 392 -9.91 12.66 -9.52
CA ALA A 392 -10.80 13.81 -9.31
C ALA A 392 -10.96 14.66 -10.60
N ARG A 393 -9.86 14.94 -11.29
CA ARG A 393 -9.85 15.71 -12.54
C ARG A 393 -10.65 15.05 -13.66
N ARG A 394 -10.69 13.71 -13.74
CA ARG A 394 -11.50 12.99 -14.74
C ARG A 394 -13.00 13.28 -14.60
N PHE A 395 -13.46 13.59 -13.40
CA PHE A 395 -14.86 13.94 -13.11
C PHE A 395 -15.12 15.45 -13.08
N GLY A 396 -14.10 16.28 -13.33
CA GLY A 396 -14.25 17.74 -13.27
C GLY A 396 -14.17 18.31 -11.85
N TYR A 397 -13.47 17.65 -10.93
CA TYR A 397 -13.20 18.13 -9.57
C TYR A 397 -11.72 18.56 -9.40
N PRO A 398 -11.34 19.78 -9.82
CA PRO A 398 -9.94 20.23 -9.79
C PRO A 398 -9.49 20.75 -8.42
N GLU A 399 -10.40 21.30 -7.61
CA GLU A 399 -10.10 21.92 -6.33
C GLU A 399 -10.41 20.95 -5.19
N ILE A 400 -9.47 20.04 -4.94
CA ILE A 400 -9.58 19.08 -3.85
C ILE A 400 -9.44 19.84 -2.53
N SER A 401 -10.45 19.71 -1.66
CA SER A 401 -10.44 20.44 -0.40
C SER A 401 -9.65 19.69 0.69
N ARG A 402 -9.65 18.35 0.63
CA ARG A 402 -9.00 17.51 1.62
C ARG A 402 -8.67 16.13 1.05
N MET A 403 -7.49 15.60 1.42
CA MET A 403 -7.15 14.18 1.26
C MET A 403 -6.65 13.63 2.60
N ASN A 404 -7.06 12.41 2.95
CA ASN A 404 -6.61 11.77 4.19
C ASN A 404 -5.35 10.92 3.96
N LEU A 405 -4.33 11.54 3.38
CA LEU A 405 -3.01 10.91 3.19
C LEU A 405 -1.99 11.52 4.14
N VAL A 406 -1.13 10.68 4.70
CA VAL A 406 -0.04 11.12 5.59
C VAL A 406 1.24 10.36 5.31
N ALA A 407 2.31 11.11 5.08
CA ALA A 407 3.67 10.59 5.13
C ALA A 407 4.22 10.75 6.53
N THR A 408 4.78 9.69 7.12
CA THR A 408 5.33 9.77 8.48
C THR A 408 6.76 10.30 8.54
N ARG A 409 7.42 10.50 7.39
CA ARG A 409 8.75 11.13 7.28
C ARG A 409 8.79 12.35 6.34
N PRO A 410 9.85 13.18 6.45
CA PRO A 410 10.73 13.27 7.62
C PRO A 410 10.07 14.07 8.73
N ALA A 411 10.25 13.59 9.96
CA ALA A 411 10.30 14.41 11.15
C ALA A 411 8.95 15.01 11.59
N ILE A 412 7.90 14.17 11.65
CA ILE A 412 6.67 14.53 12.36
C ILE A 412 7.01 14.85 13.82
N GLY A 413 6.52 15.98 14.34
CA GLY A 413 6.83 16.41 15.71
C GLY A 413 8.20 17.09 15.86
N THR A 414 8.87 17.40 14.74
CA THR A 414 9.96 18.39 14.74
C THR A 414 9.46 19.72 14.22
N GLY A 415 9.80 20.79 14.94
CA GLY A 415 9.45 22.17 14.62
C GLY A 415 10.44 23.07 15.34
N ASP A 416 10.53 24.34 14.96
CA ASP A 416 11.25 25.28 15.82
C ASP A 416 10.56 25.38 17.19
N LYS A 417 11.31 25.89 18.17
CA LYS A 417 10.83 25.97 19.56
C LYS A 417 9.56 26.81 19.68
N GLU A 418 9.32 27.73 18.75
CA GLU A 418 8.18 28.64 18.76
C GLU A 418 6.92 27.90 18.28
N THR A 419 7.00 27.20 17.14
CA THR A 419 5.91 26.37 16.60
C THR A 419 5.47 25.28 17.57
N ILE A 420 6.44 24.58 18.20
CA ILE A 420 6.11 23.57 19.22
C ILE A 420 5.44 24.23 20.42
N LYS A 421 5.92 25.40 20.86
CA LYS A 421 5.34 26.11 22.00
C LYS A 421 3.91 26.56 21.69
N GLU A 422 3.67 27.14 20.51
CA GLU A 422 2.32 27.54 20.06
C GLU A 422 1.36 26.34 20.07
N PHE A 423 1.77 25.21 19.50
CA PHE A 423 0.97 23.98 19.53
C PHE A 423 0.64 23.51 20.97
N LEU A 424 1.62 23.54 21.87
CA LEU A 424 1.41 23.15 23.26
C LEU A 424 0.48 24.11 24.00
N ASP A 425 0.61 25.41 23.75
CA ASP A 425 -0.23 26.45 24.33
C ASP A 425 -1.68 26.32 23.82
N ASP A 426 -1.87 26.07 22.51
CA ASP A 426 -3.18 25.83 21.88
C ASP A 426 -3.83 24.55 22.43
N LEU A 427 -3.09 23.44 22.42
CA LEU A 427 -3.57 22.16 22.94
C LEU A 427 -4.04 22.32 24.39
N ASN A 428 -3.22 22.93 25.26
CA ASN A 428 -3.57 23.13 26.66
C ASN A 428 -4.78 24.06 26.82
N THR A 429 -4.83 25.17 26.08
CA THR A 429 -5.92 26.16 26.19
C THR A 429 -7.27 25.55 25.77
N GLU A 430 -7.29 24.75 24.71
CA GLU A 430 -8.54 24.20 24.17
C GLU A 430 -9.02 22.93 24.85
N THR A 431 -8.08 22.08 25.27
CA THR A 431 -8.40 20.75 25.79
C THR A 431 -8.23 20.63 27.29
N GLY A 432 -7.41 21.49 27.89
CA GLY A 432 -6.93 21.34 29.26
C GLY A 432 -5.86 20.26 29.44
N ILE A 433 -5.33 19.69 28.34
CA ILE A 433 -4.22 18.74 28.39
C ILE A 433 -2.96 19.48 28.85
N PRO A 434 -2.30 19.07 29.96
CA PRO A 434 -1.11 19.73 30.46
C PRO A 434 0.00 19.82 29.40
N PRO A 435 0.74 20.94 29.32
CA PRO A 435 1.81 21.12 28.34
C PRO A 435 2.86 20.01 28.34
N GLU A 436 3.11 19.37 29.48
CA GLU A 436 4.08 18.29 29.56
C GLU A 436 3.53 16.99 28.90
N ILE A 437 2.21 16.76 28.89
CA ILE A 437 1.58 15.61 28.19
C ILE A 437 1.62 15.92 26.70
N GLY A 438 1.35 17.17 26.33
CA GLY A 438 1.58 17.67 24.98
C GLY A 438 3.03 17.45 24.50
N LYS A 439 4.03 17.71 25.35
CA LYS A 439 5.45 17.42 25.02
C LYS A 439 5.68 15.92 24.82
N GLY A 440 5.13 15.09 25.69
CA GLY A 440 5.16 13.63 25.52
C GLY A 440 4.55 13.17 24.20
N LEU A 441 3.41 13.75 23.80
CA LEU A 441 2.79 13.47 22.50
C LEU A 441 3.68 13.88 21.32
N VAL A 442 4.37 15.02 21.42
CA VAL A 442 5.35 15.45 20.41
C VAL A 442 6.53 14.46 20.31
N GLU A 443 7.03 13.96 21.44
CA GLU A 443 8.09 12.94 21.48
C GLU A 443 7.62 11.61 20.87
N VAL A 444 6.37 11.21 21.12
CA VAL A 444 5.75 10.02 20.52
C VAL A 444 5.63 10.16 19.01
N LEU A 445 5.20 11.33 18.54
CA LEU A 445 5.13 11.64 17.12
C LEU A 445 6.50 11.59 16.43
N GLN A 446 7.58 11.97 17.12
CA GLN A 446 8.95 11.83 16.59
C GLN A 446 9.36 10.37 16.37
N LYS A 447 8.75 9.41 17.07
CA LYS A 447 8.98 7.96 16.81
C LYS A 447 8.31 7.48 15.52
N SER A 448 7.38 8.24 14.94
CA SER A 448 6.66 7.85 13.71
C SER A 448 7.57 7.74 12.49
N ASP A 449 8.75 8.35 12.52
CA ASP A 449 9.78 8.15 11.52
C ASP A 449 10.19 6.67 11.44
N VAL A 450 10.17 5.91 12.53
CA VAL A 450 10.54 4.48 12.52
C VAL A 450 9.31 3.57 12.55
N LEU A 451 8.29 3.97 13.32
CA LEU A 451 7.10 3.17 13.51
C LEU A 451 6.11 3.28 12.36
N GLY A 452 6.04 4.42 11.68
CA GLY A 452 5.01 4.67 10.68
C GLY A 452 3.60 4.46 11.25
N SER A 453 2.80 3.64 10.59
CA SER A 453 1.47 3.23 11.05
C SER A 453 1.47 2.25 12.24
N LEU A 454 2.63 1.73 12.63
CA LEU A 454 2.81 0.89 13.84
C LEU A 454 2.80 1.69 15.14
N LEU A 455 2.67 3.02 15.08
CA LEU A 455 2.52 3.84 16.27
C LEU A 455 1.20 3.48 16.99
N GLN A 456 1.25 3.23 18.30
CA GLN A 456 0.10 2.97 19.15
C GLN A 456 -0.07 4.12 20.16
N ILE A 457 -0.91 5.10 19.81
CA ILE A 457 -1.00 6.34 20.59
C ILE A 457 -1.63 6.06 21.95
N GLN A 458 -2.64 5.19 22.03
CA GLN A 458 -3.25 4.78 23.31
C GLN A 458 -2.22 4.19 24.28
N LEU A 459 -1.34 3.30 23.80
CA LEU A 459 -0.30 2.70 24.63
C LEU A 459 0.72 3.76 25.09
N GLU A 460 1.08 4.69 24.20
CA GLU A 460 2.03 5.76 24.52
C GLU A 460 1.44 6.78 25.51
N ILE A 461 0.16 7.17 25.36
CA ILE A 461 -0.56 8.01 26.35
C ILE A 461 -0.60 7.30 27.70
N LYS A 462 -0.91 6.00 27.71
CA LYS A 462 -0.89 5.19 28.93
C LYS A 462 0.48 5.16 29.58
N THR A 463 1.55 4.99 28.80
CA THR A 463 2.93 5.05 29.33
C THR A 463 3.23 6.43 29.93
N LEU A 464 2.90 7.52 29.21
CA LEU A 464 3.12 8.89 29.68
C LEU A 464 2.40 9.17 31.01
N LEU A 465 1.15 8.72 31.15
CA LEU A 465 0.38 8.91 32.38
C LEU A 465 0.96 8.14 33.56
N ASN A 466 1.41 6.92 33.32
CA ASN A 466 2.09 6.11 34.34
C ASN A 466 3.40 6.78 34.81
N ASP A 467 4.23 7.27 33.89
CA ASP A 467 5.51 7.91 34.21
C ASP A 467 5.34 9.15 35.12
N TRP A 468 4.14 9.75 35.10
CA TRP A 468 3.80 10.95 35.85
C TRP A 468 3.10 10.68 37.18
N GLY A 469 2.98 9.41 37.58
CA GLY A 469 2.37 9.04 38.84
C GLY A 469 0.85 8.88 38.79
N PHE A 470 0.23 8.89 37.60
CA PHE A 470 -1.20 8.58 37.43
C PHE A 470 -1.46 7.08 37.23
N PHE A 471 -0.70 6.23 37.95
CA PHE A 471 -0.72 4.78 37.77
C PHE A 471 -2.13 4.17 37.88
N GLY A 472 -2.60 3.56 36.79
CA GLY A 472 -3.85 2.79 36.76
C GLY A 472 -5.14 3.61 36.85
N ASP A 473 -5.10 4.92 36.58
CA ASP A 473 -6.30 5.78 36.54
C ASP A 473 -6.94 5.73 35.14
N GLU A 474 -7.67 4.64 34.85
CA GLU A 474 -8.37 4.41 33.56
C GLU A 474 -9.29 5.59 33.19
N THR A 475 -9.91 6.22 34.19
CA THR A 475 -10.75 7.41 34.02
C THR A 475 -9.98 8.61 33.46
N LYS A 476 -8.72 8.84 33.87
CA LYS A 476 -7.91 9.92 33.29
C LYS A 476 -7.40 9.60 31.90
N GLU A 477 -7.06 8.34 31.64
CA GLU A 477 -6.67 7.87 30.30
C GLU A 477 -7.79 8.19 29.29
N GLU A 478 -9.03 7.81 29.60
CA GLU A 478 -10.20 8.07 28.77
C GLU A 478 -10.49 9.56 28.59
N VAL A 479 -10.38 10.37 29.65
CA VAL A 479 -10.62 11.82 29.57
C VAL A 479 -9.63 12.51 28.63
N ILE A 480 -8.33 12.23 28.78
CA ILE A 480 -7.29 12.81 27.91
C ILE A 480 -7.47 12.37 26.47
N TYR A 481 -7.85 11.10 26.28
CA TYR A 481 -8.11 10.56 24.97
C TYR A 481 -9.28 11.24 24.27
N GLU A 482 -10.41 11.43 24.95
CA GLU A 482 -11.57 12.15 24.41
C GLU A 482 -11.28 13.64 24.17
N GLN A 483 -10.51 14.27 25.05
CA GLN A 483 -10.00 15.64 24.86
C GLN A 483 -9.15 15.76 23.59
N LEU A 484 -8.20 14.84 23.38
CA LEU A 484 -7.35 14.79 22.19
C LEU A 484 -8.19 14.56 20.93
N LYS A 485 -9.15 13.61 20.98
CA LYS A 485 -10.04 13.31 19.86
C LYS A 485 -10.91 14.51 19.47
N LYS A 486 -11.40 15.27 20.44
CA LYS A 486 -12.14 16.51 20.20
C LYS A 486 -11.26 17.57 19.54
N TYR A 487 -10.03 17.75 20.02
CA TYR A 487 -9.05 18.65 19.42
C TYR A 487 -8.73 18.29 17.97
N LEU A 488 -8.41 17.01 17.72
CA LEU A 488 -8.13 16.47 16.37
C LEU A 488 -9.32 16.64 15.40
N SER A 489 -10.55 16.62 15.93
CA SER A 489 -11.76 16.84 15.12
C SER A 489 -11.98 18.31 14.79
N GLY A 490 -11.60 19.23 15.70
CA GLY A 490 -11.70 20.69 15.49
C GLY A 490 -10.55 21.28 14.67
N HIS A 491 -9.37 20.66 14.69
CA HIS A 491 -8.14 21.11 14.03
C HIS A 491 -7.92 20.49 12.64
N ASP A 492 -8.99 20.02 12.02
CA ASP A 492 -8.98 19.46 10.67
C ASP A 492 -8.84 20.59 9.63
N SER A 493 -7.67 21.22 9.61
CA SER A 493 -7.38 22.35 8.73
C SER A 493 -7.38 21.88 7.27
N SER A 494 -8.38 22.35 6.55
CA SER A 494 -8.72 22.07 5.14
C SER A 494 -7.75 22.67 4.12
N GLN A 495 -6.53 23.07 4.53
CA GLN A 495 -5.57 23.74 3.65
C GLN A 495 -4.30 22.93 3.37
N ASP A 496 -3.97 21.95 4.21
CA ASP A 496 -2.89 21.00 3.91
C ASP A 496 -3.51 19.77 3.25
N LEU A 497 -3.34 19.62 1.93
CA LEU A 497 -3.81 18.44 1.20
C LEU A 497 -3.15 17.13 1.68
N GLY A 498 -2.27 17.16 2.68
CA GLY A 498 -1.53 15.99 3.18
C GLY A 498 -0.42 15.57 2.23
N VAL A 499 -0.38 16.22 1.08
CA VAL A 499 0.65 16.15 0.06
C VAL A 499 1.52 17.38 0.33
N PHE A 500 2.60 17.17 1.07
CA PHE A 500 3.76 18.06 1.26
C PHE A 500 3.49 19.58 1.07
N THR A 501 2.79 20.23 2.00
CA THR A 501 2.95 21.68 2.17
C THR A 501 4.00 21.96 3.23
N LEU A 502 5.11 22.55 2.80
CA LEU A 502 6.10 23.16 3.69
C LEU A 502 5.39 24.05 4.70
N GLY A 503 5.54 23.73 6.00
CA GLY A 503 5.17 24.65 7.08
C GLY A 503 4.52 24.03 8.31
N ASN A 504 3.84 22.87 8.24
CA ASN A 504 3.10 22.36 9.40
C ASN A 504 3.35 20.86 9.66
N GLN A 505 4.57 20.52 10.07
CA GLN A 505 4.94 19.18 10.57
C GLN A 505 3.99 18.65 11.66
N LEU A 506 3.51 19.56 12.52
CA LEU A 506 2.56 19.24 13.58
C LEU A 506 1.17 18.92 13.04
N ASN A 507 0.64 19.63 12.04
CA ASN A 507 -0.65 19.28 11.42
C ASN A 507 -0.62 17.91 10.74
N ARG A 508 0.51 17.55 10.10
CA ARG A 508 0.72 16.18 9.60
C ARG A 508 0.69 15.16 10.73
N GLY A 509 1.30 15.49 11.87
CA GLY A 509 1.21 14.70 13.11
C GLY A 509 -0.23 14.53 13.59
N LEU A 510 -1.00 15.61 13.69
CA LEU A 510 -2.41 15.54 14.08
C LEU A 510 -3.23 14.68 13.12
N ARG A 511 -2.99 14.80 11.80
CA ARG A 511 -3.64 13.93 10.82
C ARG A 511 -3.24 12.47 10.99
N LEU A 512 -1.97 12.18 11.27
CA LEU A 512 -1.51 10.82 11.59
C LEU A 512 -2.26 10.28 12.81
N LEU A 513 -2.34 11.08 13.88
CA LEU A 513 -3.04 10.68 15.10
C LEU A 513 -4.50 10.35 14.81
N LYS A 514 -5.19 11.23 14.08
CA LYS A 514 -6.59 11.01 13.67
C LYS A 514 -6.76 9.72 12.87
N ILE A 515 -5.90 9.47 11.89
CA ILE A 515 -5.96 8.26 11.07
C ILE A 515 -5.73 7.00 11.93
N LEU A 516 -4.77 7.04 12.85
CA LEU A 516 -4.37 5.89 13.66
C LEU A 516 -5.28 5.61 14.86
N GLU A 517 -6.14 6.57 15.22
CA GLU A 517 -7.17 6.42 16.27
C GLU A 517 -8.55 6.05 15.73
N ASP A 518 -8.83 6.33 14.46
CA ASP A 518 -10.07 5.90 13.83
C ASP A 518 -10.10 4.38 13.58
N LYS A 519 -11.32 3.87 13.35
CA LYS A 519 -11.58 2.50 12.91
C LYS A 519 -12.20 2.50 11.52
N TYR A 520 -11.85 1.48 10.73
CA TYR A 520 -12.18 1.40 9.31
C TYR A 520 -13.02 0.17 8.99
N ASP A 521 -13.95 0.31 8.04
CA ASP A 521 -14.78 -0.80 7.57
C ASP A 521 -13.94 -1.79 6.75
N VAL A 522 -12.95 -1.27 6.01
CA VAL A 522 -11.95 -2.08 5.30
C VAL A 522 -10.56 -1.52 5.57
N VAL A 523 -9.65 -2.38 6.03
CA VAL A 523 -8.21 -2.12 6.02
C VAL A 523 -7.59 -3.02 4.98
N VAL A 524 -6.93 -2.44 3.98
CA VAL A 524 -6.28 -3.16 2.88
C VAL A 524 -4.79 -2.84 2.84
N ALA A 525 -3.91 -3.83 2.69
CA ALA A 525 -2.48 -3.58 2.69
C ALA A 525 -1.63 -4.61 1.96
N ASN A 526 -0.50 -4.15 1.42
CA ASN A 526 0.68 -4.98 1.17
C ASN A 526 1.77 -4.55 2.17
N PRO A 527 1.87 -5.20 3.36
CA PRO A 527 2.79 -4.78 4.40
C PRO A 527 4.24 -5.09 4.03
N PRO A 528 5.21 -4.47 4.71
CA PRO A 528 6.63 -4.74 4.49
C PRO A 528 7.03 -6.19 4.84
N TYR A 529 7.77 -6.85 3.94
CA TYR A 529 8.26 -8.23 4.14
C TYR A 529 9.69 -8.25 4.68
N LEU A 530 9.81 -8.26 6.01
CA LEU A 530 11.12 -8.18 6.65
C LEU A 530 11.16 -9.01 7.94
N GLY A 531 11.82 -10.16 7.86
CA GLY A 531 12.07 -11.02 9.03
C GLY A 531 12.91 -10.31 10.08
N ALA A 532 12.58 -10.50 11.36
CA ALA A 532 13.20 -9.82 12.50
C ALA A 532 14.74 -9.87 12.47
N GLY A 533 15.30 -11.00 12.06
CA GLY A 533 16.75 -11.20 11.96
C GLY A 533 17.48 -10.29 10.97
N LYS A 534 16.80 -9.50 10.15
CA LYS A 534 17.41 -8.55 9.20
C LYS A 534 17.41 -7.10 9.69
N ILE A 535 16.68 -6.78 10.74
CA ILE A 535 16.50 -5.42 11.27
C ILE A 535 17.60 -5.12 12.31
N GLU A 536 18.05 -3.87 12.39
CA GLU A 536 18.94 -3.39 13.46
C GLU A 536 18.31 -3.59 14.86
N ALA A 537 19.15 -3.84 15.87
CA ALA A 537 18.71 -4.35 17.16
C ALA A 537 17.87 -3.36 17.98
N ASP A 538 18.18 -2.07 17.88
CA ASP A 538 17.46 -0.97 18.51
C ASP A 538 16.03 -0.84 17.94
N VAL A 539 15.90 -0.80 16.62
CA VAL A 539 14.61 -0.74 15.92
C VAL A 539 13.79 -2.01 16.20
N LEU A 540 14.43 -3.18 16.10
CA LEU A 540 13.76 -4.45 16.37
C LEU A 540 13.22 -4.50 17.80
N LYS A 541 13.99 -4.04 18.79
CA LYS A 541 13.56 -4.03 20.19
C LYS A 541 12.29 -3.19 20.39
N ILE A 542 12.18 -2.06 19.70
CA ILE A 542 10.96 -1.23 19.75
C ILE A 542 9.76 -2.03 19.23
N TYR A 543 9.87 -2.65 18.05
CA TYR A 543 8.80 -3.45 17.47
C TYR A 543 8.40 -4.64 18.37
N GLN A 544 9.37 -5.36 18.93
CA GLN A 544 9.11 -6.52 19.78
C GLN A 544 8.46 -6.16 21.12
N ASN A 545 8.77 -4.97 21.67
CA ASN A 545 8.14 -4.48 22.88
C ASN A 545 6.67 -4.09 22.64
N LEU A 546 6.38 -3.43 21.51
CA LEU A 546 5.02 -3.02 21.14
C LEU A 546 4.14 -4.20 20.69
N TYR A 547 4.74 -5.22 20.06
CA TYR A 547 4.02 -6.32 19.43
C TYR A 547 4.62 -7.69 19.78
N PRO A 548 4.57 -8.10 21.06
CA PRO A 548 5.22 -9.32 21.53
C PRO A 548 4.69 -10.61 20.86
N LEU A 549 3.42 -10.63 20.45
CA LEU A 549 2.80 -11.76 19.76
C LEU A 549 3.33 -11.94 18.31
N GLY A 550 3.60 -10.83 17.61
CA GLY A 550 4.01 -10.82 16.20
C GLY A 550 5.52 -10.71 15.98
N LYS A 551 6.33 -10.77 17.05
CA LYS A 551 7.76 -10.41 17.11
C LYS A 551 8.71 -11.11 16.12
N GLU A 552 8.24 -12.14 15.43
CA GLU A 552 9.04 -12.99 14.53
C GLU A 552 9.30 -12.32 13.18
N ASP A 553 8.35 -11.51 12.69
CA ASP A 553 8.43 -10.85 11.39
C ASP A 553 7.65 -9.52 11.40
N LEU A 554 8.16 -8.54 10.67
CA LEU A 554 7.48 -7.25 10.53
C LEU A 554 6.08 -7.40 9.88
N LEU A 555 5.89 -8.39 9.01
CA LEU A 555 4.56 -8.64 8.41
C LEU A 555 3.52 -9.04 9.47
N THR A 556 3.89 -9.84 10.47
CA THR A 556 2.94 -10.26 11.53
C THR A 556 2.67 -9.13 12.51
N ILE A 557 3.65 -8.26 12.74
CA ILE A 557 3.45 -7.00 13.48
C ILE A 557 2.44 -6.11 12.76
N PHE A 558 2.58 -5.95 11.44
CA PHE A 558 1.64 -5.21 10.61
C PHE A 558 0.25 -5.87 10.59
N MET A 559 0.15 -7.20 10.53
CA MET A 559 -1.15 -7.88 10.61
C MET A 559 -1.87 -7.55 11.92
N ILE A 560 -1.17 -7.60 13.06
CA ILE A 560 -1.76 -7.24 14.37
C ILE A 560 -2.21 -5.78 14.36
N ARG A 561 -1.34 -4.86 13.93
CA ARG A 561 -1.68 -3.43 13.90
C ARG A 561 -2.84 -3.14 12.96
N ALA A 562 -2.79 -3.63 11.72
CA ALA A 562 -3.84 -3.43 10.74
C ALA A 562 -5.18 -3.97 11.25
N THR A 563 -5.20 -5.16 11.87
CA THR A 563 -6.41 -5.72 12.50
C THR A 563 -6.96 -4.80 13.58
N SER A 564 -6.09 -4.21 14.41
CA SER A 564 -6.51 -3.27 15.45
C SER A 564 -7.16 -1.99 14.90
N LEU A 565 -6.98 -1.67 13.61
CA LEU A 565 -7.60 -0.51 12.95
C LEU A 565 -8.92 -0.87 12.27
N VAL A 566 -9.28 -2.16 12.20
CA VAL A 566 -10.56 -2.61 11.63
C VAL A 566 -11.68 -2.44 12.65
N LYS A 567 -12.83 -1.93 12.24
CA LYS A 567 -14.06 -1.94 13.06
C LYS A 567 -14.44 -3.37 13.43
N GLU A 568 -15.19 -3.55 14.52
CA GLU A 568 -15.82 -4.85 14.79
C GLU A 568 -16.64 -5.27 13.56
N ARG A 569 -16.48 -6.52 13.12
CA ARG A 569 -17.09 -7.08 11.89
C ARG A 569 -16.67 -6.40 10.56
N GLY A 570 -15.69 -5.49 10.57
CA GLY A 570 -15.05 -4.97 9.36
C GLY A 570 -14.04 -5.96 8.78
N PHE A 571 -13.48 -5.64 7.61
CA PHE A 571 -12.59 -6.53 6.85
C PHE A 571 -11.11 -6.09 6.90
N LEU A 572 -10.22 -7.04 7.17
CA LEU A 572 -8.79 -6.94 6.90
C LEU A 572 -8.46 -7.70 5.61
N SER A 573 -7.88 -7.02 4.64
CA SER A 573 -7.50 -7.58 3.35
C SER A 573 -6.02 -7.40 3.10
N MET A 574 -5.23 -8.46 3.07
CA MET A 574 -3.79 -8.31 2.90
C MET A 574 -3.20 -9.33 1.95
N ILE A 575 -2.09 -8.94 1.32
CA ILE A 575 -1.14 -9.87 0.71
C ILE A 575 0.08 -9.98 1.62
N THR A 576 0.48 -11.19 2.01
CA THR A 576 1.67 -11.41 2.85
C THR A 576 2.49 -12.61 2.39
N MET A 577 3.72 -12.74 2.89
CA MET A 577 4.48 -13.99 2.77
C MET A 577 3.76 -15.11 3.52
N HIS A 578 3.68 -16.31 2.95
CA HIS A 578 2.84 -17.40 3.48
C HIS A 578 3.44 -18.14 4.69
N ASN A 579 4.65 -17.78 5.13
CA ASN A 579 5.41 -18.55 6.14
C ASN A 579 4.66 -18.69 7.47
N TRP A 580 3.91 -17.64 7.87
CA TRP A 580 3.13 -17.63 9.10
C TRP A 580 2.02 -18.69 9.10
N MET A 581 1.60 -19.20 7.94
CA MET A 581 0.59 -20.25 7.82
C MET A 581 1.10 -21.62 8.29
N PHE A 582 2.42 -21.84 8.31
CA PHE A 582 2.99 -23.19 8.46
C PHE A 582 4.12 -23.29 9.49
N LEU A 583 5.03 -22.32 9.55
CA LEU A 583 6.25 -22.47 10.35
C LEU A 583 5.95 -22.43 11.86
N SER A 584 6.71 -23.22 12.63
CA SER A 584 6.49 -23.43 14.06
C SER A 584 6.79 -22.20 14.92
N ASN A 585 7.72 -21.33 14.49
CA ASN A 585 7.99 -20.07 15.19
C ASN A 585 6.78 -19.11 15.18
N PHE A 586 5.83 -19.29 14.25
CA PHE A 586 4.58 -18.54 14.20
C PHE A 586 3.39 -19.24 14.89
N SER A 587 3.57 -20.39 15.56
CA SER A 587 2.45 -21.16 16.12
C SER A 587 1.58 -20.34 17.07
N LYS A 588 2.19 -19.65 18.04
CA LYS A 588 1.46 -18.82 19.02
C LYS A 588 0.67 -17.70 18.36
N PHE A 589 1.27 -17.03 17.37
CA PHE A 589 0.61 -16.00 16.59
C PHE A 589 -0.59 -16.59 15.84
N ARG A 590 -0.37 -17.68 15.10
CA ARG A 590 -1.37 -18.33 14.26
C ARG A 590 -2.54 -18.89 15.08
N GLU A 591 -2.28 -19.55 16.20
CA GLU A 591 -3.30 -20.04 17.14
C GLU A 591 -4.18 -18.89 17.64
N HIS A 592 -3.57 -17.82 18.15
CA HIS A 592 -4.32 -16.66 18.63
C HIS A 592 -5.15 -16.01 17.52
N TYR A 593 -4.55 -15.84 16.33
CA TYR A 593 -5.17 -15.13 15.22
C TYR A 593 -6.35 -15.92 14.64
N LEU A 594 -6.20 -17.24 14.47
CA LEU A 594 -7.26 -18.12 13.97
C LEU A 594 -8.39 -18.35 14.99
N ASP A 595 -8.15 -18.16 16.29
CA ASP A 595 -9.20 -18.19 17.32
C ASP A 595 -9.97 -16.85 17.41
N SER A 596 -9.28 -15.74 17.14
CA SER A 596 -9.82 -14.39 17.35
C SER A 596 -10.54 -13.82 16.14
N PHE A 597 -10.14 -14.19 14.92
CA PHE A 597 -10.61 -13.56 13.68
C PHE A 597 -11.10 -14.60 12.66
N ARG A 598 -12.22 -14.33 12.00
CA ARG A 598 -12.84 -15.22 11.01
C ARG A 598 -12.19 -15.01 9.65
N LEU A 599 -11.56 -16.04 9.11
CA LEU A 599 -11.00 -16.07 7.77
C LEU A 599 -12.13 -16.27 6.75
N GLU A 600 -12.38 -15.31 5.88
CA GLU A 600 -13.43 -15.42 4.86
C GLU A 600 -12.93 -16.22 3.65
N THR A 601 -11.82 -15.76 3.08
CA THR A 601 -11.25 -16.34 1.86
C THR A 601 -9.75 -16.16 1.82
N LEU A 602 -9.05 -17.11 1.20
CA LEU A 602 -7.58 -17.11 1.05
C LEU A 602 -7.16 -17.62 -0.33
N ALA A 603 -6.37 -16.83 -1.05
CA ALA A 603 -5.67 -17.26 -2.25
C ALA A 603 -4.21 -17.57 -1.93
N HIS A 604 -3.86 -18.87 -1.90
CA HIS A 604 -2.50 -19.33 -1.65
C HIS A 604 -1.70 -19.32 -2.95
N MET A 605 -0.96 -18.23 -3.18
CA MET A 605 -0.22 -17.99 -4.42
C MET A 605 1.03 -18.87 -4.57
N GLY A 606 1.69 -19.21 -3.46
CA GLY A 606 2.90 -20.04 -3.46
C GLY A 606 4.06 -19.43 -4.26
N ARG A 607 4.96 -20.28 -4.79
CA ARG A 607 6.23 -19.88 -5.44
C ARG A 607 6.05 -18.82 -6.53
N GLY A 608 6.83 -17.74 -6.46
CA GLY A 608 6.75 -16.57 -7.34
C GLY A 608 5.74 -15.51 -6.89
N GLY A 609 4.92 -15.82 -5.88
CA GLY A 609 4.06 -14.85 -5.19
C GLY A 609 2.96 -14.18 -6.04
N GLY A 610 2.87 -14.51 -7.34
CA GLY A 610 1.98 -13.85 -8.28
C GLY A 610 2.55 -12.58 -8.93
N PHE A 611 3.76 -12.16 -8.57
CA PHE A 611 4.40 -10.97 -9.14
C PHE A 611 5.11 -11.32 -10.44
N THR A 612 4.83 -10.58 -11.52
CA THR A 612 5.25 -11.00 -12.87
C THR A 612 6.58 -10.40 -13.33
N ASP A 613 7.09 -9.37 -12.67
CA ASP A 613 8.26 -8.58 -13.12
C ASP A 613 9.60 -8.93 -12.45
N TYR A 614 9.62 -9.95 -11.59
CA TYR A 614 10.80 -10.28 -10.81
C TYR A 614 11.27 -11.71 -11.05
N ALA A 615 12.17 -11.86 -12.03
CA ALA A 615 12.82 -13.15 -12.32
C ALA A 615 13.56 -13.74 -11.11
N ASP A 616 14.09 -12.89 -10.21
CA ASP A 616 14.78 -13.32 -8.99
C ASP A 616 13.82 -13.71 -7.84
N PHE A 617 12.62 -13.11 -7.77
CA PHE A 617 11.60 -13.49 -6.78
C PHE A 617 10.85 -14.77 -7.14
N ASP A 618 10.85 -15.16 -8.41
CA ASP A 618 10.25 -16.40 -8.91
C ASP A 618 10.87 -17.68 -8.29
N LYS A 619 11.99 -17.54 -7.57
CA LYS A 619 12.67 -18.63 -6.87
C LYS A 619 12.50 -18.63 -5.35
N VAL A 620 12.14 -17.52 -4.71
CA VAL A 620 12.23 -17.39 -3.23
C VAL A 620 10.94 -16.87 -2.60
N MET A 621 10.14 -16.08 -3.33
CA MET A 621 8.97 -15.44 -2.77
C MET A 621 7.76 -16.37 -2.80
N GLN A 622 7.08 -16.51 -1.66
CA GLN A 622 5.86 -17.31 -1.54
C GLN A 622 4.84 -16.51 -0.76
N THR A 623 3.76 -16.12 -1.43
CA THR A 623 2.74 -15.23 -0.85
C THR A 623 1.39 -15.90 -0.72
N THR A 624 0.53 -15.24 0.03
CA THR A 624 -0.89 -15.51 0.16
C THR A 624 -1.65 -14.19 0.19
N MET A 625 -2.83 -14.17 -0.39
CA MET A 625 -3.81 -13.09 -0.22
C MET A 625 -4.94 -13.61 0.65
N PHE A 626 -5.46 -12.80 1.56
CA PHE A 626 -6.55 -13.24 2.44
C PHE A 626 -7.46 -12.09 2.83
N ILE A 627 -8.68 -12.44 3.22
CA ILE A 627 -9.65 -11.56 3.84
C ILE A 627 -10.03 -12.16 5.20
N PHE A 628 -9.74 -11.43 6.28
CA PHE A 628 -10.28 -11.72 7.61
C PHE A 628 -11.39 -10.72 7.93
N THR A 629 -12.37 -11.16 8.71
CA THR A 629 -13.33 -10.28 9.35
C THR A 629 -12.99 -10.17 10.83
N ASN A 630 -13.07 -8.96 11.39
CA ASN A 630 -12.77 -8.69 12.80
C ASN A 630 -13.90 -9.19 13.73
N GLN A 631 -14.05 -10.50 13.79
CA GLN A 631 -14.98 -11.24 14.64
C GLN A 631 -14.51 -12.68 14.78
N LYS A 632 -14.97 -13.38 15.82
CA LYS A 632 -14.61 -14.79 16.02
C LYS A 632 -15.20 -15.72 14.93
N PRO A 633 -14.58 -16.88 14.66
CA PRO A 633 -15.16 -17.89 13.77
C PRO A 633 -16.49 -18.44 14.33
N GLY A 634 -17.53 -18.45 13.50
CA GLY A 634 -18.84 -19.02 13.84
C GLY A 634 -18.84 -20.55 13.90
N GLU A 635 -19.89 -21.16 14.47
CA GLU A 635 -20.06 -22.62 14.63
C GLU A 635 -20.19 -23.39 13.30
N ALA A 636 -20.64 -22.73 12.23
CA ALA A 636 -20.95 -23.38 10.94
C ALA A 636 -20.45 -22.57 9.74
N PHE A 637 -19.25 -21.99 9.85
CA PHE A 637 -18.67 -21.17 8.79
C PHE A 637 -17.50 -21.87 8.10
N ASN A 638 -17.59 -22.02 6.77
CA ASN A 638 -16.51 -22.55 5.96
C ASN A 638 -15.82 -21.43 5.19
N SER A 639 -14.52 -21.25 5.45
CA SER A 639 -13.65 -20.39 4.67
C SER A 639 -13.43 -20.98 3.27
N ARG A 640 -13.29 -20.09 2.26
CA ARG A 640 -12.98 -20.49 0.87
C ARG A 640 -11.49 -20.35 0.58
N PHE A 641 -10.92 -21.28 -0.15
CA PHE A 641 -9.49 -21.25 -0.50
C PHE A 641 -9.27 -21.49 -1.98
N SER A 642 -8.36 -20.71 -2.57
CA SER A 642 -7.80 -20.96 -3.91
C SER A 642 -6.34 -21.40 -3.76
N ARG A 643 -6.01 -22.65 -4.12
CA ARG A 643 -4.65 -23.18 -4.00
C ARG A 643 -3.92 -23.10 -5.34
N LEU A 644 -2.97 -22.17 -5.46
CA LEU A 644 -2.36 -21.79 -6.74
C LEU A 644 -0.83 -21.99 -6.78
N ASN A 645 -0.27 -22.66 -5.78
CA ASN A 645 1.16 -22.90 -5.59
C ASN A 645 1.88 -23.65 -6.74
N SER A 646 1.12 -24.29 -7.64
CA SER A 646 1.64 -25.08 -8.78
C SER A 646 1.55 -24.36 -10.13
N TYR A 647 1.09 -23.10 -10.15
CA TYR A 647 0.89 -22.33 -11.38
C TYR A 647 2.00 -21.29 -11.60
N THR A 648 2.23 -20.92 -12.87
CA THR A 648 3.03 -19.73 -13.20
C THR A 648 2.29 -18.48 -12.73
N ASN A 649 2.98 -17.34 -12.53
CA ASN A 649 2.30 -16.13 -12.04
C ASN A 649 1.17 -15.66 -12.96
N ARG A 650 1.33 -15.81 -14.29
CA ARG A 650 0.26 -15.55 -15.26
C ARG A 650 -0.95 -16.48 -15.03
N ASP A 651 -0.71 -17.77 -14.87
CA ASP A 651 -1.78 -18.76 -14.73
C ASP A 651 -2.50 -18.65 -13.38
N LYS A 652 -1.85 -18.09 -12.34
CA LYS A 652 -2.50 -17.80 -11.05
C LYS A 652 -3.63 -16.79 -11.22
N GLN A 653 -3.39 -15.70 -11.95
CA GLN A 653 -4.42 -14.70 -12.24
C GLN A 653 -5.59 -15.35 -12.99
N ILE A 654 -5.29 -16.15 -14.01
CA ILE A 654 -6.29 -16.86 -14.82
C ILE A 654 -7.11 -17.83 -13.97
N ASN A 655 -6.47 -18.57 -13.06
CA ASN A 655 -7.18 -19.48 -12.17
C ASN A 655 -8.05 -18.76 -11.13
N LEU A 656 -7.65 -17.58 -10.64
CA LEU A 656 -8.52 -16.76 -9.78
C LEU A 656 -9.76 -16.28 -10.53
N LEU A 657 -9.62 -15.96 -11.82
CA LEU A 657 -10.73 -15.53 -12.67
C LEU A 657 -11.69 -16.70 -12.98
N ASN A 658 -11.11 -17.83 -13.38
CA ASN A 658 -11.84 -19.04 -13.76
C ASN A 658 -12.48 -19.75 -12.55
N GLN A 659 -11.93 -19.55 -11.35
CA GLN A 659 -12.28 -20.26 -10.12
C GLN A 659 -12.30 -21.79 -10.32
N THR A 660 -11.23 -22.31 -10.93
CA THR A 660 -11.13 -23.70 -11.39
C THR A 660 -11.44 -24.69 -10.23
N PRO A 661 -12.52 -25.50 -10.30
CA PRO A 661 -13.04 -26.25 -9.14
C PRO A 661 -11.99 -27.11 -8.42
N LYS A 662 -11.08 -27.77 -9.15
CA LYS A 662 -10.02 -28.62 -8.58
C LYS A 662 -9.00 -27.87 -7.69
N ARG A 663 -9.01 -26.53 -7.73
CA ARG A 663 -8.14 -25.65 -6.93
C ARG A 663 -8.90 -24.89 -5.86
N MET A 664 -10.22 -25.08 -5.79
CA MET A 664 -11.11 -24.44 -4.83
C MET A 664 -11.36 -25.39 -3.67
N PHE A 665 -11.17 -24.91 -2.45
CA PHE A 665 -11.42 -25.68 -1.24
C PHE A 665 -12.37 -24.92 -0.32
N SER A 666 -13.08 -25.69 0.51
CA SER A 666 -13.97 -25.21 1.56
C SER A 666 -13.53 -25.90 2.84
N PHE A 667 -13.22 -25.13 3.88
CA PHE A 667 -12.69 -25.70 5.12
C PHE A 667 -13.21 -24.93 6.33
N ASP A 668 -13.59 -25.68 7.37
CA ASP A 668 -13.97 -25.11 8.66
C ASP A 668 -12.71 -24.68 9.41
N GLN A 669 -12.57 -23.38 9.60
CA GLN A 669 -11.40 -22.77 10.24
C GLN A 669 -11.08 -23.34 11.62
N LYS A 670 -12.09 -23.73 12.42
CA LYS A 670 -11.86 -24.26 13.77
C LYS A 670 -11.04 -25.54 13.74
N LYS A 671 -11.16 -26.32 12.65
CA LYS A 671 -10.44 -27.59 12.52
C LYS A 671 -8.95 -27.46 12.17
N PHE A 672 -8.41 -26.24 12.05
CA PHE A 672 -6.96 -26.03 12.02
C PHE A 672 -6.31 -26.40 13.35
N SER A 673 -7.02 -26.25 14.47
CA SER A 673 -6.51 -26.52 15.82
C SER A 673 -6.26 -28.00 16.12
N ASP A 674 -6.80 -28.91 15.32
CA ASP A 674 -6.59 -30.35 15.48
C ASP A 674 -5.15 -30.82 15.19
N ILE A 675 -4.35 -29.99 14.52
CA ILE A 675 -2.93 -30.24 14.31
C ILE A 675 -2.14 -29.30 15.23
N GLU A 676 -1.18 -29.84 15.99
CA GLU A 676 -0.34 -29.06 16.90
C GLU A 676 0.32 -27.87 16.18
N GLY A 677 0.23 -26.69 16.78
CA GLY A 677 0.68 -25.44 16.17
C GLY A 677 -0.31 -24.81 15.19
N SER A 678 -1.48 -25.40 14.95
CA SER A 678 -2.52 -24.91 14.02
C SER A 678 -2.07 -24.58 12.59
N PRO A 679 -1.21 -25.38 11.90
CA PRO A 679 -0.83 -25.10 10.52
C PRO A 679 -2.05 -25.09 9.59
N MET A 680 -2.08 -24.17 8.63
CA MET A 680 -3.26 -23.96 7.77
C MET A 680 -3.34 -24.99 6.62
N ILE A 681 -3.65 -26.24 6.97
CA ILE A 681 -3.74 -27.37 6.04
C ILE A 681 -5.20 -27.62 5.67
N TYR A 682 -5.70 -26.89 4.68
CA TYR A 682 -7.10 -26.95 4.24
C TYR A 682 -7.34 -27.94 3.07
N TRP A 683 -6.28 -28.49 2.49
CA TRP A 683 -6.37 -29.37 1.30
C TRP A 683 -6.37 -30.86 1.64
N TRP A 684 -6.20 -31.21 2.93
CA TRP A 684 -6.37 -32.59 3.36
C TRP A 684 -7.83 -32.99 3.25
N ARG A 685 -8.08 -34.18 2.69
CA ARG A 685 -9.43 -34.75 2.72
C ARG A 685 -9.81 -35.10 4.15
N GLU A 686 -11.10 -35.02 4.47
CA GLU A 686 -11.60 -35.29 5.82
C GLU A 686 -11.20 -36.70 6.29
N GLU A 687 -11.23 -37.70 5.41
CA GLU A 687 -10.87 -39.07 5.78
C GLU A 687 -9.39 -39.19 6.19
N PHE A 688 -8.50 -38.46 5.49
CA PHE A 688 -7.08 -38.46 5.82
C PHE A 688 -6.81 -37.73 7.13
N ARG A 689 -7.48 -36.61 7.34
CA ARG A 689 -7.39 -35.80 8.54
C ARG A 689 -7.86 -36.59 9.77
N GLU A 690 -9.01 -37.25 9.70
CA GLU A 690 -9.50 -38.13 10.76
C GLU A 690 -8.53 -39.29 11.06
N TRP A 691 -7.96 -39.88 10.01
CA TRP A 691 -6.95 -40.93 10.16
C TRP A 691 -5.71 -40.40 10.89
N TYR A 692 -5.20 -39.22 10.50
CA TYR A 692 -4.06 -38.58 11.17
C TYR A 692 -4.32 -38.34 12.66
N LEU A 693 -5.53 -37.92 13.02
CA LEU A 693 -5.92 -37.69 14.42
C LEU A 693 -5.97 -38.98 15.23
N LYS A 694 -6.38 -40.09 14.61
CA LYS A 694 -6.45 -41.42 15.25
C LYS A 694 -5.12 -42.16 15.28
N ALA A 695 -4.21 -41.85 14.35
CA ALA A 695 -2.93 -42.54 14.22
C ALA A 695 -2.00 -42.28 15.43
N ASP A 696 -1.23 -43.31 15.80
CA ASP A 696 -0.15 -43.17 16.77
C ASP A 696 0.97 -42.31 16.17
N LYS A 697 1.26 -41.16 16.80
CA LYS A 697 2.31 -40.25 16.33
C LYS A 697 3.66 -40.73 16.87
N VAL A 698 4.62 -40.95 15.98
CA VAL A 698 6.00 -41.23 16.39
C VAL A 698 6.62 -39.89 16.81
N GLY A 699 6.88 -39.72 18.11
CA GLY A 699 7.42 -38.46 18.65
C GLY A 699 8.81 -38.09 18.11
N LYS A 700 9.37 -36.97 18.59
CA LYS A 700 10.64 -36.32 18.18
C LYS A 700 11.93 -37.18 18.23
N ASN A 701 11.84 -38.47 18.56
CA ASN A 701 12.99 -39.38 18.70
C ASN A 701 13.35 -40.15 17.42
N VAL A 702 12.71 -39.86 16.28
CA VAL A 702 13.12 -40.44 14.99
C VAL A 702 14.34 -39.69 14.49
N ARG A 703 15.52 -40.32 14.56
CA ARG A 703 16.77 -39.79 14.00
C ARG A 703 17.14 -40.55 12.73
N LYS A 704 17.62 -39.85 11.71
CA LYS A 704 18.22 -40.50 10.53
C LYS A 704 19.44 -41.31 10.99
N GLY A 705 19.41 -42.63 10.80
CA GLY A 705 20.43 -43.55 11.31
C GLY A 705 20.11 -44.22 12.65
N ALA A 706 18.90 -44.05 13.20
CA ALA A 706 18.43 -44.92 14.27
C ALA A 706 18.25 -46.34 13.71
N GLU A 707 19.00 -47.31 14.23
CA GLU A 707 18.61 -48.71 14.10
C GLU A 707 17.21 -48.86 14.73
N THR A 708 16.34 -49.61 14.07
CA THR A 708 15.00 -49.94 14.57
C THR A 708 15.03 -50.46 16.01
N GLY A 709 16.16 -51.02 16.46
CA GLY A 709 16.42 -51.54 17.81
C GLY A 709 15.62 -52.80 18.16
N ASN A 710 14.53 -53.05 17.42
CA ASN A 710 13.70 -54.24 17.46
C ASN A 710 12.89 -54.34 16.15
N ASN A 711 13.42 -55.06 15.15
CA ASN A 711 12.76 -55.25 13.86
C ASN A 711 11.38 -55.90 14.00
N GLU A 712 11.21 -56.87 14.91
CA GLU A 712 9.92 -57.55 15.13
C GLU A 712 8.84 -56.61 15.67
N ARG A 713 9.22 -55.51 16.32
CA ARG A 713 8.26 -54.52 16.83
C ARG A 713 7.94 -53.45 15.80
N PHE A 714 8.93 -53.00 15.03
CA PHE A 714 8.84 -51.77 14.23
C PHE A 714 8.83 -51.96 12.71
N ILE A 715 9.19 -53.16 12.22
CA ILE A 715 9.05 -53.52 10.80
C ILE A 715 7.83 -54.42 10.66
N ARG A 716 6.95 -54.05 9.72
CA ARG A 716 5.82 -54.89 9.29
C ARG A 716 5.88 -55.01 7.79
N PHE A 717 5.71 -56.22 7.27
CA PHE A 717 5.48 -56.40 5.84
C PHE A 717 4.06 -55.97 5.47
N GLN A 718 3.84 -55.57 4.22
CA GLN A 718 2.52 -55.11 3.75
C GLN A 718 1.40 -56.12 4.03
N TYR A 719 1.69 -57.42 3.98
CA TYR A 719 0.73 -58.49 4.26
C TYR A 719 0.46 -58.73 5.76
N GLU A 720 1.32 -58.22 6.66
CA GLU A 720 1.15 -58.32 8.11
C GLU A 720 0.26 -57.22 8.66
N VAL A 721 0.09 -56.14 7.90
CA VAL A 721 -0.79 -55.03 8.26
C VAL A 721 -2.11 -55.23 7.52
N SER A 722 -3.20 -55.32 8.28
CA SER A 722 -4.54 -55.35 7.71
C SER A 722 -4.70 -54.21 6.69
N SER A 723 -5.29 -54.48 5.54
CA SER A 723 -5.58 -53.45 4.53
C SER A 723 -6.47 -52.32 5.09
N LYS A 724 -7.22 -52.58 6.17
CA LYS A 724 -7.98 -51.56 6.92
C LYS A 724 -7.10 -50.60 7.74
N ASN A 725 -5.86 -50.99 8.02
CA ASN A 725 -4.88 -50.23 8.79
C ASN A 725 -3.78 -49.61 7.90
N ILE A 726 -3.89 -49.76 6.58
CA ILE A 726 -3.00 -49.16 5.59
C ILE A 726 -3.76 -48.05 4.86
N SER A 727 -3.30 -46.81 5.01
CA SER A 727 -3.75 -45.69 4.18
C SER A 727 -2.73 -45.47 3.06
N ILE A 728 -3.11 -45.74 1.81
CA ILE A 728 -2.29 -45.38 0.65
C ILE A 728 -2.55 -43.90 0.37
N ILE A 729 -1.58 -43.06 0.72
CA ILE A 729 -1.68 -41.63 0.49
C ILE A 729 -1.10 -41.35 -0.90
N LEU A 730 -1.96 -40.89 -1.81
CA LEU A 730 -1.50 -40.38 -3.11
C LEU A 730 -0.57 -39.18 -2.89
N GLN A 731 0.51 -39.09 -3.66
CA GLN A 731 1.59 -38.11 -3.49
C GLN A 731 1.08 -36.65 -3.38
N ASN A 732 -0.04 -36.32 -4.03
CA ASN A 732 -0.66 -35.00 -4.01
C ASN A 732 -1.26 -34.61 -2.64
N SER A 733 -1.61 -35.58 -1.80
CA SER A 733 -2.10 -35.34 -0.42
C SER A 733 -0.95 -35.17 0.59
N LEU A 734 0.27 -35.56 0.21
CA LEU A 734 1.47 -35.56 1.04
C LEU A 734 2.42 -34.40 0.77
N GLU A 735 2.10 -33.44 -0.12
CA GLU A 735 2.95 -32.27 -0.37
C GLU A 735 3.36 -31.65 0.98
N SER A 736 4.62 -31.88 1.33
CA SER A 736 5.04 -32.00 2.72
C SER A 736 5.02 -30.65 3.41
N VAL A 737 4.11 -30.49 4.37
CA VAL A 737 4.33 -29.57 5.48
C VAL A 737 5.23 -30.33 6.45
N ASN A 738 6.40 -29.80 6.77
CA ASN A 738 7.23 -30.35 7.85
C ASN A 738 6.49 -30.15 9.17
N LEU A 739 5.58 -31.07 9.48
CA LEU A 739 4.96 -31.23 10.78
C LEU A 739 6.03 -31.86 11.68
N SER A 740 6.72 -31.03 12.46
CA SER A 740 7.85 -31.41 13.31
C SER A 740 7.43 -32.22 14.53
#